data_AF-A0A4R1HYD1-F1
#
_entry.id   AF-A0A4R1HYD1-F1
#
_cell.length_a   1.000
_cell.length_b   1.000
_cell.length_c   1.000
_cell.angle_alpha   90.00
_cell.angle_beta   90.00
_cell.angle_gamma   90.00
#
_symmetry.space_group_name_H-M   'P 1'
#
loop_
_entity.id
_entity.type
_entity.pdbx_description
1 polymer ?
#
loop_
_entity_poly.entity_id
_entity_poly.type
_entity_poly.pdbx_seq_one_letter_code
_entity_poly.pdbx_strand_id
1 'polypeptide(L)'
;MDSFNPTTKTQQAISAAVQAATLAGNPDVGPTHLLGALLAQGDGIAAPLLAAVGADADTVRTELAGLGNRLPSAAGSSVSAPQLSRDALAAITSAQQLATEMGDEYVSTEHLLVGLAQSGGPVRDLLARHGAGPDALREAFTKVRGSARVTSPDPEDSYQALEKYGQDLTARAREGDLDPVIGRDTEIRRVVQVLSRRTKNNPVLIGEPGVGKTAIVEGLAQRIVAGDVPESLRGKRVVALDLGSMVAGAKYRGEFEERLKAVLKEITESAGEVITFIDELHTIVGAGASGEGAMDAGNMIKPMLARGELRMVGATTLDEYRKHIEKDPALERRFQQVLVGEPSPEDTVGILRGLKERYEVHHGVRITDAALVAAATLSDRYITARFLPDKAIDLVDEAASRLRMEIDSRPVEIDTVERAVRRLEIEEMALEKESDAASKDRLVALRAELAEKREELSALTARWQNEKGAIESTRELKEQLEQLRGESERAERDGDLGRAAELRYGRIPQLEKELASATETAQRVDDVMLKEEVGPDDVADVVSAWTGIPAGRMLEGETAKLLRMEDELGHRVVGQTEAVRAVSDAVRRARAGIADENRPTGSFLFLGPTGVGKTELAKALAEFLFDDERAMVRIDMSEYSEKHSVARLVGAPPGYVGYDAGGQLTEAVRRRPYTVVLFDEVEKAHPDVFDTLLQVLDDGRLTDGQGRTVDFRNTILVLTSNLGSQAIADQSLDDAGRRDAVMAVVRQQFKPEFLNRLDDVVVFHALSTDELTHIVDIQVDVLRNRLSKRRLSLEVTDAAREWLAMNGFDPVYGARPLRRLVQSSIGDQLAKELLSGAVREGDTVRVDLDPSAAGGTGGLIVGKGFAHDPVAIGS
;
A
#
# COMPACT_ATOMS: atom_id res chain seq x y z
N MET A 1 -25.93 60.62 -0.89
CA MET A 1 -25.48 59.65 0.14
C MET A 1 -25.79 58.31 -0.45
N ASP A 2 -24.77 57.59 -0.91
CA ASP A 2 -24.97 56.23 -1.39
C ASP A 2 -25.43 55.36 -0.22
N SER A 3 -26.36 54.44 -0.50
CA SER A 3 -26.84 53.48 0.50
C SER A 3 -25.66 52.63 0.97
N PHE A 4 -25.59 52.33 2.28
CA PHE A 4 -24.59 51.41 2.81
C PHE A 4 -24.72 50.05 2.10
N ASN A 5 -23.66 49.62 1.41
CA ASN A 5 -23.64 48.40 0.60
C ASN A 5 -22.54 47.44 1.09
N PRO A 6 -22.80 46.61 2.12
CA PRO A 6 -21.81 45.71 2.70
C PRO A 6 -21.60 44.44 1.87
N THR A 7 -20.41 43.83 1.99
CA THR A 7 -20.18 42.43 1.60
C THR A 7 -20.96 41.47 2.49
N THR A 8 -21.11 40.21 2.07
CA THR A 8 -21.75 39.16 2.87
C THR A 8 -21.09 39.02 4.24
N LYS A 9 -19.75 39.07 4.29
CA LYS A 9 -18.97 38.99 5.53
C LYS A 9 -19.15 40.20 6.44
N THR A 10 -19.18 41.41 5.90
CA THR A 10 -19.49 42.62 6.68
C THR A 10 -20.91 42.56 7.24
N GLN A 11 -21.88 42.08 6.46
CA GLN A 11 -23.25 41.90 6.92
C GLN A 11 -23.37 40.86 8.05
N GLN A 12 -22.63 39.75 7.93
CA GLN A 12 -22.53 38.74 8.99
C GLN A 12 -21.87 39.31 10.25
N ALA A 13 -20.79 40.09 10.12
CA ALA A 13 -20.11 40.71 11.26
C ALA A 13 -21.02 41.69 12.01
N ILE A 14 -21.79 42.52 11.29
CA ILE A 14 -22.78 43.42 11.91
C ILE A 14 -23.87 42.63 12.62
N SER A 15 -24.37 41.55 12.00
CA SER A 15 -25.39 40.70 12.59
C SER A 15 -24.88 39.99 13.86
N ALA A 16 -23.65 39.51 13.85
CA ALA A 16 -22.99 38.90 15.00
C ALA A 16 -22.74 39.92 16.13
N ALA A 17 -22.39 41.17 15.79
CA ALA A 17 -22.26 42.25 16.77
C ALA A 17 -23.60 42.58 17.46
N VAL A 18 -24.70 42.58 16.72
CA VAL A 18 -26.07 42.76 17.27
C VAL A 18 -26.42 41.61 18.22
N GLN A 19 -26.11 40.37 17.84
CA GLN A 19 -26.33 39.20 18.70
C GLN A 19 -25.47 39.27 19.97
N ALA A 20 -24.20 39.66 19.85
CA ALA A 20 -23.30 39.81 20.99
C ALA A 20 -23.80 40.85 22.00
N ALA A 21 -24.24 42.04 21.52
CA ALA A 21 -24.83 43.06 22.37
C ALA A 21 -26.12 42.56 23.06
N THR A 22 -26.95 41.81 22.34
CA THR A 22 -28.20 41.23 22.86
C THR A 22 -27.91 40.22 23.98
N LEU A 23 -26.96 39.30 23.76
CA LEU A 23 -26.56 38.28 24.73
C LEU A 23 -25.93 38.90 25.99
N ALA A 24 -25.16 39.97 25.83
CA ALA A 24 -24.54 40.71 26.92
C ALA A 24 -25.50 41.68 27.62
N GLY A 25 -26.75 41.82 27.15
CA GLY A 25 -27.74 42.74 27.69
C GLY A 25 -27.37 44.22 27.49
N ASN A 26 -26.50 44.55 26.54
CA ASN A 26 -26.11 45.93 26.27
C ASN A 26 -27.20 46.66 25.48
N PRO A 27 -27.58 47.91 25.85
CA PRO A 27 -28.65 48.65 25.17
C PRO A 27 -28.27 49.11 23.77
N ASP A 28 -26.97 49.23 23.47
CA ASP A 28 -26.44 49.71 22.20
C ASP A 28 -25.37 48.77 21.64
N VAL A 29 -25.38 48.57 20.32
CA VAL A 29 -24.31 47.94 19.55
C VAL A 29 -23.22 48.98 19.32
N GLY A 30 -22.22 48.98 20.20
CA GLY A 30 -21.01 49.81 20.07
C GLY A 30 -19.85 49.21 19.23
N PRO A 31 -18.80 50.01 18.97
CA PRO A 31 -17.57 49.57 18.28
C PRO A 31 -16.91 48.32 18.86
N THR A 32 -17.07 48.09 20.17
CA THR A 32 -16.55 46.91 20.87
C THR A 32 -17.13 45.61 20.31
N HIS A 33 -18.43 45.59 20.03
CA HIS A 33 -19.12 44.43 19.47
C HIS A 33 -18.74 44.22 18.00
N LEU A 34 -18.59 45.30 17.23
CA LEU A 34 -18.17 45.24 15.83
C LEU A 34 -16.76 44.67 15.69
N LEU A 35 -15.78 45.17 16.46
CA LEU A 35 -14.43 44.61 16.45
C LEU A 35 -14.42 43.16 16.95
N GLY A 36 -15.20 42.86 18.00
CA GLY A 36 -15.29 41.50 18.54
C GLY A 36 -15.83 40.50 17.50
N ALA A 37 -16.86 40.90 16.75
CA ALA A 37 -17.41 40.11 15.66
C ALA A 37 -16.41 39.90 14.51
N LEU A 38 -15.68 40.94 14.12
CA LEU A 38 -14.64 40.85 13.09
C LEU A 38 -13.50 39.89 13.50
N LEU A 39 -13.05 39.95 14.75
CA LEU A 39 -12.00 39.07 15.27
C LEU A 39 -12.45 37.63 15.53
N ALA A 40 -13.76 37.39 15.59
CA ALA A 40 -14.34 36.05 15.76
C ALA A 40 -14.60 35.33 14.44
N GLN A 41 -14.54 36.04 13.29
CA GLN A 41 -14.64 35.42 11.97
C GLN A 41 -13.34 34.68 11.65
N GLY A 42 -13.34 33.35 11.78
CA GLY A 42 -12.17 32.51 11.55
C GLY A 42 -11.64 32.53 10.11
N ASP A 43 -12.50 32.87 9.14
CA ASP A 43 -12.18 33.04 7.72
C ASP A 43 -12.15 34.52 7.30
N GLY A 44 -12.06 35.45 8.25
CA GLY A 44 -11.99 36.89 8.01
C GLY A 44 -10.56 37.44 7.95
N ILE A 45 -10.38 38.56 7.24
CA ILE A 45 -9.07 39.20 7.00
C ILE A 45 -8.65 40.14 8.16
N ALA A 46 -9.52 40.36 9.14
CA ALA A 46 -9.25 41.25 10.26
C ALA A 46 -8.01 40.86 11.09
N ALA A 47 -7.84 39.58 11.41
CA ALA A 47 -6.68 39.10 12.18
C ALA A 47 -5.37 39.13 11.35
N PRO A 48 -5.32 38.64 10.10
CA PRO A 48 -4.17 38.83 9.22
C PRO A 48 -3.77 40.30 9.03
N LEU A 49 -4.75 41.20 8.92
CA LEU A 49 -4.49 42.62 8.73
C LEU A 49 -3.89 43.29 9.98
N LEU A 50 -4.30 42.85 11.18
CA LEU A 50 -3.64 43.25 12.43
C LEU A 50 -2.21 42.72 12.51
N ALA A 51 -1.98 41.45 12.16
CA ALA A 51 -0.65 40.87 12.15
C ALA A 51 0.30 41.61 11.17
N ALA A 52 -0.21 42.04 10.02
CA ALA A 52 0.56 42.79 9.02
C ALA A 52 1.05 44.17 9.50
N VAL A 53 0.39 44.77 10.50
CA VAL A 53 0.85 46.02 11.15
C VAL A 53 1.61 45.76 12.45
N GLY A 54 1.91 44.51 12.77
CA GLY A 54 2.61 44.11 13.99
C GLY A 54 1.71 44.07 15.24
N ALA A 55 0.39 44.12 15.08
CA ALA A 55 -0.56 43.98 16.17
C ALA A 55 -0.95 42.51 16.37
N ASP A 56 -0.79 41.98 17.58
CA ASP A 56 -1.24 40.63 17.91
C ASP A 56 -2.77 40.58 18.12
N ALA A 57 -3.47 39.83 17.26
CA ALA A 57 -4.92 39.75 17.25
C ALA A 57 -5.49 39.14 18.54
N ASP A 58 -4.79 38.18 19.16
CA ASP A 58 -5.25 37.53 20.40
C ASP A 58 -5.10 38.46 21.61
N THR A 59 -4.00 39.23 21.67
CA THR A 59 -3.84 40.31 22.66
C THR A 59 -4.92 41.38 22.50
N VAL A 60 -5.19 41.85 21.28
CA VAL A 60 -6.26 42.83 21.01
C VAL A 60 -7.62 42.28 21.43
N ARG A 61 -7.92 41.02 21.12
CA ARG A 61 -9.17 40.34 21.52
C ARG A 61 -9.32 40.27 23.05
N THR A 62 -8.24 39.96 23.75
CA THR A 62 -8.22 39.86 25.22
C THR A 62 -8.49 41.22 25.87
N GLU A 63 -7.83 42.29 25.42
CA GLU A 63 -8.07 43.63 25.93
C GLU A 63 -9.45 44.17 25.56
N LEU A 64 -9.97 43.83 24.38
CA LEU A 64 -11.30 44.21 23.92
C LEU A 64 -12.40 43.63 24.82
N ALA A 65 -12.24 42.40 25.30
CA ALA A 65 -13.17 41.80 26.27
C ALA A 65 -13.27 42.62 27.56
N GLY A 66 -12.14 43.20 28.01
CA GLY A 66 -12.10 44.12 29.14
C GLY A 66 -12.91 45.40 28.92
N LEU A 67 -12.97 45.92 27.69
CA LEU A 67 -13.83 47.06 27.33
C LEU A 67 -15.31 46.66 27.30
N GLY A 68 -15.62 45.47 26.77
CA GLY A 68 -16.98 44.93 26.74
C GLY A 68 -17.59 44.77 28.13
N ASN A 69 -16.82 44.25 29.09
CA ASN A 69 -17.26 44.06 30.49
C ASN A 69 -17.58 45.37 31.24
N ARG A 70 -17.15 46.53 30.72
CA ARG A 70 -17.42 47.85 31.31
C ARG A 70 -18.67 48.51 30.73
N LEU A 71 -19.30 47.90 29.74
CA LEU A 71 -20.51 48.44 29.13
C LEU A 71 -21.72 48.28 30.06
N PRO A 72 -22.66 49.24 30.07
CA PRO A 72 -23.93 49.10 30.79
C PRO A 72 -24.71 47.87 30.30
N SER A 73 -25.27 47.08 31.22
CA SER A 73 -26.10 45.92 30.92
C SER A 73 -27.46 46.02 31.60
N ALA A 74 -28.54 45.66 30.91
CA ALA A 74 -29.90 45.55 31.41
C ALA A 74 -30.47 44.15 31.15
N ALA A 75 -31.29 43.64 32.07
CA ALA A 75 -31.94 42.33 31.96
C ALA A 75 -33.45 42.43 32.20
N GLY A 76 -34.25 41.73 31.40
CA GLY A 76 -35.71 41.64 31.54
C GLY A 76 -36.45 41.50 30.21
N SER A 77 -37.71 41.05 30.26
CA SER A 77 -38.57 40.84 29.07
C SER A 77 -39.04 42.13 28.39
N SER A 78 -38.69 43.30 28.94
CA SER A 78 -39.00 44.63 28.41
C SER A 78 -37.78 45.35 27.82
N VAL A 79 -36.64 44.65 27.67
CA VAL A 79 -35.44 45.22 27.05
C VAL A 79 -35.63 45.24 25.53
N SER A 80 -35.63 46.45 24.95
CA SER A 80 -35.71 46.66 23.51
C SER A 80 -34.48 46.06 22.80
N ALA A 81 -34.65 45.71 21.52
CA ALA A 81 -33.53 45.29 20.69
C ALA A 81 -32.46 46.39 20.61
N PRO A 82 -31.17 46.06 20.74
CA PRO A 82 -30.11 47.05 20.79
C PRO A 82 -29.97 47.80 19.46
N GLN A 83 -29.73 49.10 19.52
CA GLN A 83 -29.51 49.94 18.34
C GLN A 83 -28.02 50.27 18.16
N LEU A 84 -27.61 50.65 16.94
CA LEU A 84 -26.23 51.07 16.72
C LEU A 84 -25.93 52.35 17.51
N SER A 85 -24.83 52.34 18.27
CA SER A 85 -24.37 53.53 18.98
C SER A 85 -23.88 54.60 17.99
N ARG A 86 -23.78 55.85 18.46
CA ARG A 86 -23.26 56.96 17.65
C ARG A 86 -21.85 56.68 17.11
N ASP A 87 -20.99 56.07 17.92
CA ASP A 87 -19.62 55.72 17.52
C ASP A 87 -19.59 54.54 16.54
N ALA A 88 -20.49 53.56 16.69
CA ALA A 88 -20.62 52.47 15.72
C ALA A 88 -21.09 52.99 14.35
N LEU A 89 -22.06 53.91 14.32
CA LEU A 89 -22.50 54.58 13.09
C LEU A 89 -21.38 55.41 12.46
N ALA A 90 -20.58 56.11 13.27
CA ALA A 90 -19.43 56.87 12.79
C ALA A 90 -18.36 55.96 12.16
N ALA A 91 -18.07 54.82 12.78
CA ALA A 91 -17.15 53.82 12.24
C ALA A 91 -17.64 53.23 10.92
N ILE A 92 -18.92 52.83 10.84
CA ILE A 92 -19.54 52.32 9.60
C ILE A 92 -19.53 53.38 8.49
N THR A 93 -19.80 54.64 8.83
CA THR A 93 -19.76 55.75 7.86
C THR A 93 -18.34 56.00 7.35
N SER A 94 -17.34 55.91 8.23
CA SER A 94 -15.92 56.04 7.87
C SER A 94 -15.48 54.89 6.94
N ALA A 95 -15.94 53.67 7.22
CA ALA A 95 -15.72 52.50 6.37
C ALA A 95 -16.31 52.68 4.97
N GLN A 96 -17.54 53.22 4.88
CA GLN A 96 -18.19 53.51 3.59
C GLN A 96 -17.44 54.58 2.80
N GLN A 97 -16.97 55.65 3.47
CA GLN A 97 -16.18 56.70 2.82
C GLN A 97 -14.87 56.14 2.27
N LEU A 98 -14.20 55.29 3.04
CA LEU A 98 -12.96 54.65 2.60
C LEU A 98 -13.19 53.75 1.37
N ALA A 99 -14.24 52.94 1.37
CA ALA A 99 -14.59 52.11 0.21
C ALA A 99 -14.81 52.97 -1.06
N THR A 100 -15.52 54.09 -0.93
CA THR A 100 -15.72 55.04 -2.03
C THR A 100 -14.42 55.70 -2.49
N GLU A 101 -13.54 56.11 -1.57
CA GLU A 101 -12.21 56.66 -1.89
C GLU A 101 -11.33 55.67 -2.66
N MET A 102 -11.46 54.38 -2.35
CA MET A 102 -10.69 53.29 -2.97
C MET A 102 -11.34 52.76 -4.26
N GLY A 103 -12.51 53.27 -4.62
CA GLY A 103 -13.24 52.87 -5.82
C GLY A 103 -13.84 51.46 -5.73
N ASP A 104 -14.14 51.01 -4.52
CA ASP A 104 -14.80 49.73 -4.23
C ASP A 104 -16.33 49.86 -4.28
N GLU A 105 -17.01 48.84 -4.80
CA GLU A 105 -18.48 48.82 -4.93
C GLU A 105 -19.19 48.33 -3.66
N TYR A 106 -18.48 47.58 -2.80
CA TYR A 106 -18.98 47.06 -1.53
C TYR A 106 -18.05 47.39 -0.35
N VAL A 107 -18.62 47.56 0.84
CA VAL A 107 -17.89 47.73 2.10
C VAL A 107 -17.51 46.38 2.69
N SER A 108 -16.25 45.99 2.53
CA SER A 108 -15.68 44.77 3.10
C SER A 108 -15.27 44.91 4.57
N THR A 109 -14.84 43.79 5.18
CA THR A 109 -14.55 43.70 6.62
C THR A 109 -13.33 44.57 7.02
N GLU A 110 -12.39 44.75 6.11
CA GLU A 110 -11.20 45.58 6.30
C GLU A 110 -11.54 47.06 6.29
N HIS A 111 -12.47 47.50 5.43
CA HIS A 111 -12.99 48.86 5.47
C HIS A 111 -13.61 49.16 6.83
N LEU A 112 -14.37 48.20 7.37
CA LEU A 112 -14.96 48.33 8.70
C LEU A 112 -13.91 48.38 9.80
N LEU A 113 -12.85 47.57 9.72
CA LEU A 113 -11.73 47.61 10.66
C LEU A 113 -11.00 48.96 10.64
N VAL A 114 -10.71 49.52 9.47
CA VAL A 114 -10.13 50.86 9.34
C VAL A 114 -11.10 51.93 9.87
N GLY A 115 -12.40 51.80 9.59
CA GLY A 115 -13.44 52.68 10.12
C GLY A 115 -13.49 52.67 11.65
N LEU A 116 -13.30 51.51 12.29
CA LEU A 116 -13.17 51.37 13.75
C LEU A 116 -11.88 52.01 14.27
N ALA A 117 -10.76 51.87 13.55
CA ALA A 117 -9.50 52.54 13.84
C ALA A 117 -9.54 54.06 13.60
N GLN A 118 -10.53 54.58 12.89
CA GLN A 118 -10.69 56.03 12.66
C GLN A 118 -11.68 56.64 13.65
N SER A 119 -12.85 56.01 13.82
CA SER A 119 -14.02 56.59 14.50
C SER A 119 -14.63 55.66 15.56
N GLY A 120 -13.93 54.61 16.01
CA GLY A 120 -14.44 53.61 16.96
C GLY A 120 -14.37 53.99 18.44
N GLY A 121 -14.16 55.27 18.79
CA GLY A 121 -14.09 55.72 20.18
C GLY A 121 -13.03 54.97 21.01
N PRO A 122 -13.37 54.33 22.15
CA PRO A 122 -12.40 53.55 22.94
C PRO A 122 -11.70 52.42 22.17
N VAL A 123 -12.33 51.88 21.13
CA VAL A 123 -11.73 50.83 20.28
C VAL A 123 -10.61 51.40 19.41
N ARG A 124 -10.72 52.66 18.96
CA ARG A 124 -9.63 53.35 18.27
C ARG A 124 -8.39 53.40 19.14
N ASP A 125 -8.55 53.81 20.40
CA ASP A 125 -7.43 53.97 21.32
C ASP A 125 -6.80 52.61 21.69
N LEU A 126 -7.59 51.52 21.71
CA LEU A 126 -7.08 50.16 21.81
C LEU A 126 -6.23 49.77 20.59
N LEU A 127 -6.76 49.93 19.37
CA LEU A 127 -6.07 49.59 18.14
C LEU A 127 -4.77 50.41 17.96
N ALA A 128 -4.83 51.72 18.26
CA ALA A 128 -3.66 52.60 18.18
C ALA A 128 -2.53 52.21 19.15
N ARG A 129 -2.85 51.74 20.37
CA ARG A 129 -1.83 51.26 21.34
C ARG A 129 -1.04 50.06 20.83
N HIS A 130 -1.66 49.25 19.97
CA HIS A 130 -1.05 48.08 19.33
C HIS A 130 -0.48 48.36 17.93
N GLY A 131 -0.33 49.64 17.55
CA GLY A 131 0.21 50.02 16.24
C GLY A 131 -0.78 49.93 15.08
N ALA A 132 -2.01 49.49 15.33
CA ALA A 132 -3.08 49.38 14.34
C ALA A 132 -3.85 50.70 14.16
N GLY A 133 -3.13 51.78 13.85
CA GLY A 133 -3.73 53.07 13.50
C GLY A 133 -4.41 53.05 12.11
N PRO A 134 -5.28 54.03 11.80
CA PRO A 134 -6.03 54.05 10.54
C PRO A 134 -5.12 54.11 9.30
N ASP A 135 -4.04 54.90 9.34
CA ASP A 135 -3.08 54.99 8.23
C ASP A 135 -2.29 53.69 8.05
N ALA A 136 -1.81 53.10 9.16
CA ALA A 136 -1.07 51.84 9.14
C ALA A 136 -1.93 50.68 8.60
N LEU A 137 -3.19 50.60 9.03
CA LEU A 137 -4.13 49.60 8.53
C LEU A 137 -4.49 49.85 7.06
N ARG A 138 -4.61 51.11 6.61
CA ARG A 138 -4.84 51.44 5.19
C ARG A 138 -3.65 51.08 4.31
N GLU A 139 -2.43 51.25 4.78
CA GLU A 139 -1.22 50.81 4.07
C GLU A 139 -1.11 49.28 4.04
N ALA A 140 -1.33 48.62 5.17
CA ALA A 140 -1.33 47.16 5.25
C ALA A 140 -2.42 46.55 4.39
N PHE A 141 -3.58 47.20 4.30
CA PHE A 141 -4.68 46.80 3.43
C PHE A 141 -4.24 46.73 1.96
N THR A 142 -3.48 47.71 1.49
CA THR A 142 -2.96 47.73 0.12
C THR A 142 -1.95 46.59 -0.13
N LYS A 143 -1.22 46.16 0.91
CA LYS A 143 -0.23 45.07 0.82
C LYS A 143 -0.87 43.68 0.89
N VAL A 144 -1.81 43.48 1.80
CA VAL A 144 -2.49 42.18 2.02
C VAL A 144 -3.47 41.88 0.89
N ARG A 145 -4.17 42.90 0.37
CA ARG A 145 -5.20 42.76 -0.66
C ARG A 145 -4.67 42.92 -2.10
N GLY A 146 -3.53 43.59 -2.29
CA GLY A 146 -3.04 43.98 -3.61
C GLY A 146 -3.89 45.05 -4.29
N SER A 147 -3.86 45.13 -5.63
CA SER A 147 -4.56 46.16 -6.41
C SER A 147 -6.01 45.80 -6.79
N ALA A 148 -6.58 44.75 -6.21
CA ALA A 148 -7.91 44.24 -6.57
C ALA A 148 -9.03 45.09 -5.94
N ARG A 149 -10.09 45.40 -6.69
CA ARG A 149 -11.29 46.13 -6.21
C ARG A 149 -12.38 45.18 -5.70
N VAL A 150 -13.21 45.61 -4.72
CA VAL A 150 -14.33 44.83 -4.17
C VAL A 150 -15.53 45.09 -5.06
N THR A 151 -15.66 44.26 -6.09
CA THR A 151 -16.75 44.34 -7.07
C THR A 151 -17.73 43.18 -6.94
N SER A 152 -17.61 42.37 -5.88
CA SER A 152 -18.48 41.21 -5.59
C SER A 152 -18.94 41.26 -4.12
N PRO A 153 -20.14 40.73 -3.80
CA PRO A 153 -20.58 40.53 -2.41
C PRO A 153 -19.68 39.60 -1.59
N ASP A 154 -18.95 38.69 -2.23
CA ASP A 154 -18.09 37.67 -1.60
C ASP A 154 -16.64 37.75 -2.12
N PRO A 155 -15.90 38.84 -1.84
CA PRO A 155 -14.53 39.00 -2.34
C PRO A 155 -13.52 38.03 -1.70
N GLU A 156 -13.81 37.51 -0.51
CA GLU A 156 -12.91 36.64 0.25
C GLU A 156 -12.64 35.29 -0.42
N ASP A 157 -13.56 34.78 -1.25
CA ASP A 157 -13.35 33.55 -2.03
C ASP A 157 -12.26 33.68 -3.10
N SER A 158 -11.84 34.91 -3.42
CA SER A 158 -10.80 35.21 -4.40
C SER A 158 -9.44 35.55 -3.81
N TYR A 159 -9.32 35.70 -2.48
CA TYR A 159 -8.05 35.99 -1.81
C TYR A 159 -7.33 34.70 -1.38
N GLN A 160 -6.00 34.66 -1.55
CA GLN A 160 -5.11 33.54 -1.17
C GLN A 160 -5.57 32.17 -1.70
N ALA A 161 -6.03 32.13 -2.94
CA ALA A 161 -6.51 30.90 -3.57
C ALA A 161 -5.40 29.83 -3.61
N LEU A 162 -4.14 30.24 -3.78
CA LEU A 162 -2.99 29.35 -3.79
C LEU A 162 -2.71 28.70 -2.42
N GLU A 163 -2.99 29.38 -1.30
CA GLU A 163 -2.87 28.81 0.05
C GLU A 163 -4.06 27.90 0.39
N LYS A 164 -5.26 28.23 -0.10
CA LYS A 164 -6.47 27.44 0.14
C LYS A 164 -6.52 26.13 -0.65
N TYR A 165 -6.02 26.15 -1.90
CA TYR A 165 -6.10 25.03 -2.83
C TYR A 165 -4.72 24.49 -3.26
N GLY A 166 -3.67 24.87 -2.54
CA GLY A 166 -2.31 24.43 -2.81
C GLY A 166 -1.49 24.27 -1.54
N GLN A 167 -0.47 23.42 -1.63
CA GLN A 167 0.48 23.15 -0.55
C GLN A 167 1.87 23.63 -0.98
N ASP A 168 2.46 24.52 -0.18
CA ASP A 168 3.81 25.03 -0.43
C ASP A 168 4.87 24.02 0.05
N LEU A 169 5.41 23.25 -0.89
CA LEU A 169 6.46 22.26 -0.62
C LEU A 169 7.78 22.92 -0.21
N THR A 170 8.05 24.13 -0.69
CA THR A 170 9.26 24.87 -0.26
C THR A 170 9.15 25.39 1.17
N ALA A 171 7.95 25.73 1.64
CA ALA A 171 7.71 26.06 3.05
C ALA A 171 7.92 24.83 3.95
N ARG A 172 7.27 23.71 3.61
CA ARG A 172 7.46 22.42 4.32
C ARG A 172 8.93 21.98 4.35
N ALA A 173 9.65 22.16 3.24
CA ALA A 173 11.08 21.88 3.19
C ALA A 173 11.91 22.78 4.13
N ARG A 174 11.53 24.06 4.30
CA ARG A 174 12.21 24.97 5.24
C ARG A 174 11.96 24.57 6.69
N GLU A 175 10.75 24.11 6.98
CA GLU A 175 10.29 23.66 8.28
C GLU A 175 10.89 22.30 8.69
N GLY A 176 11.32 21.51 7.71
CA GLY A 176 11.87 20.17 7.94
C GLY A 176 10.83 19.06 7.84
N ASP A 177 9.61 19.37 7.41
CA ASP A 177 8.49 18.42 7.41
C ASP A 177 8.58 17.37 6.28
N LEU A 178 9.32 17.66 5.20
CA LEU A 178 9.44 16.74 4.06
C LEU A 178 10.43 15.60 4.35
N ASP A 179 10.08 14.39 3.92
CA ASP A 179 10.96 13.23 4.04
C ASP A 179 12.24 13.38 3.21
N PRO A 180 13.38 12.83 3.67
CA PRO A 180 14.61 12.84 2.90
C PRO A 180 14.42 12.06 1.60
N VAL A 181 14.85 12.63 0.48
CA VAL A 181 14.73 12.00 -0.84
C VAL A 181 16.03 11.29 -1.19
N ILE A 182 16.01 9.96 -1.21
CA ILE A 182 17.18 9.11 -1.46
C ILE A 182 17.12 8.51 -2.87
N GLY A 183 18.26 8.46 -3.56
CA GLY A 183 18.42 7.72 -4.82
C GLY A 183 17.75 8.33 -6.06
N ARG A 184 17.26 9.58 -5.98
CA ARG A 184 16.57 10.28 -7.09
C ARG A 184 17.33 11.48 -7.66
N ASP A 185 18.64 11.54 -7.45
CA ASP A 185 19.47 12.70 -7.83
C ASP A 185 19.47 13.00 -9.33
N THR A 186 19.44 11.96 -10.16
CA THR A 186 19.42 12.03 -11.62
C THR A 186 18.14 12.66 -12.13
N GLU A 187 17.00 12.20 -11.61
CA GLU A 187 15.66 12.66 -11.97
C GLU A 187 15.44 14.09 -11.50
N ILE A 188 15.82 14.42 -10.25
CA ILE A 188 15.76 15.80 -9.73
C ILE A 188 16.63 16.73 -10.58
N ARG A 189 17.88 16.33 -10.89
CA ARG A 189 18.78 17.12 -11.77
C ARG A 189 18.17 17.30 -13.16
N ARG A 190 17.49 16.29 -13.69
CA ARG A 190 16.80 16.37 -14.98
C ARG A 190 15.62 17.35 -14.92
N VAL A 191 14.82 17.32 -13.86
CA VAL A 191 13.73 18.29 -13.63
C VAL A 191 14.27 19.72 -13.57
N VAL A 192 15.33 19.96 -12.79
CA VAL A 192 16.03 21.26 -12.69
C VAL A 192 16.53 21.73 -14.07
N GLN A 193 17.15 20.82 -14.84
CA GLN A 193 17.63 21.11 -16.18
C GLN A 193 16.48 21.54 -17.10
N VAL A 194 15.34 20.82 -17.05
CA VAL A 194 14.17 21.12 -17.88
C VAL A 194 13.56 22.47 -17.49
N LEU A 195 13.34 22.74 -16.20
CA LEU A 195 12.77 24.00 -15.70
C LEU A 195 13.62 25.23 -16.08
N SER A 196 14.91 25.03 -16.33
CA SER A 196 15.85 26.07 -16.73
C SER A 196 15.90 26.33 -18.24
N ARG A 197 15.19 25.52 -19.06
CA ARG A 197 15.18 25.70 -20.53
C ARG A 197 14.33 26.90 -20.95
N ARG A 198 14.62 27.44 -22.12
CA ARG A 198 13.82 28.49 -22.77
C ARG A 198 12.54 27.94 -23.43
N THR A 199 12.59 26.70 -23.92
CA THR A 199 11.46 26.00 -24.57
C THR A 199 11.36 24.58 -24.03
N LYS A 200 10.15 24.02 -24.03
CA LYS A 200 9.84 22.73 -23.37
C LYS A 200 10.36 22.70 -21.92
N ASN A 201 10.00 23.74 -21.17
CA ASN A 201 10.48 24.01 -19.83
C ASN A 201 9.56 23.49 -18.72
N ASN A 202 8.54 22.71 -19.08
CA ASN A 202 7.65 22.06 -18.13
C ASN A 202 7.96 20.55 -18.12
N PRO A 203 8.63 20.02 -17.09
CA PRO A 203 8.86 18.58 -16.99
C PRO A 203 7.55 17.83 -16.68
N VAL A 204 7.41 16.63 -17.25
CA VAL A 204 6.38 15.68 -16.88
C VAL A 204 7.06 14.40 -16.42
N LEU A 205 6.89 14.06 -15.15
CA LEU A 205 7.32 12.82 -14.52
C LEU A 205 6.39 11.71 -15.00
N ILE A 206 6.95 10.75 -15.74
CA ILE A 206 6.20 9.62 -16.31
C ILE A 206 6.71 8.34 -15.66
N GLY A 207 5.82 7.68 -14.93
CA GLY A 207 6.12 6.43 -14.24
C GLY A 207 4.86 5.83 -13.64
N GLU A 208 4.93 4.58 -13.23
CA GLU A 208 3.82 3.88 -12.57
C GLU A 208 3.46 4.53 -11.21
N PRO A 209 2.27 4.29 -10.66
CA PRO A 209 1.93 4.74 -9.31
C PRO A 209 2.87 4.12 -8.26
N GLY A 210 3.25 4.89 -7.24
CA GLY A 210 4.10 4.40 -6.14
C GLY A 210 5.61 4.47 -6.38
N VAL A 211 6.09 4.76 -7.59
CA VAL A 211 7.55 4.84 -7.88
C VAL A 211 8.26 6.07 -7.27
N GLY A 212 7.56 6.97 -6.60
CA GLY A 212 8.15 8.17 -5.99
C GLY A 212 8.19 9.41 -6.90
N LYS A 213 7.19 9.62 -7.76
CA LYS A 213 7.07 10.85 -8.58
C LYS A 213 6.94 12.11 -7.70
N THR A 214 6.13 12.06 -6.65
CA THR A 214 5.96 13.17 -5.69
C THR A 214 7.25 13.44 -4.92
N ALA A 215 7.97 12.38 -4.50
CA ALA A 215 9.26 12.50 -3.82
C ALA A 215 10.31 13.26 -4.67
N ILE A 216 10.31 13.12 -6.00
CA ILE A 216 11.19 13.91 -6.88
C ILE A 216 10.88 15.42 -6.79
N VAL A 217 9.61 15.78 -6.64
CA VAL A 217 9.18 17.18 -6.54
C VAL A 217 9.47 17.75 -5.15
N GLU A 218 9.30 16.95 -4.10
CA GLU A 218 9.74 17.29 -2.75
C GLU A 218 11.26 17.49 -2.69
N GLY A 219 12.03 16.63 -3.36
CA GLY A 219 13.47 16.75 -3.51
C GLY A 219 13.89 17.99 -4.30
N LEU A 220 13.11 18.40 -5.31
CA LEU A 220 13.28 19.69 -5.97
C LEU A 220 13.09 20.86 -4.99
N ALA A 221 12.05 20.81 -4.15
CA ALA A 221 11.79 21.84 -3.13
C ALA A 221 12.93 21.93 -2.11
N GLN A 222 13.41 20.78 -1.60
CA GLN A 222 14.58 20.70 -0.72
C GLN A 222 15.83 21.33 -1.35
N ARG A 223 16.12 21.03 -2.62
CA ARG A 223 17.29 21.64 -3.32
C ARG A 223 17.14 23.13 -3.54
N ILE A 224 15.94 23.63 -3.83
CA ILE A 224 15.71 25.08 -3.96
C ILE A 224 15.97 25.77 -2.62
N VAL A 225 15.51 25.19 -1.51
CA VAL A 225 15.73 25.72 -0.15
C VAL A 225 17.21 25.66 0.23
N ALA A 226 17.91 24.58 -0.10
CA ALA A 226 19.36 24.44 0.13
C ALA A 226 20.20 25.35 -0.78
N GLY A 227 19.62 25.97 -1.81
CA GLY A 227 20.33 26.75 -2.81
C GLY A 227 21.13 25.92 -3.81
N ASP A 228 20.97 24.59 -3.82
CA ASP A 228 21.56 23.64 -4.78
C ASP A 228 20.76 23.60 -6.10
N VAL A 229 20.55 24.78 -6.67
CA VAL A 229 19.88 24.98 -7.95
C VAL A 229 20.52 26.15 -8.71
N PRO A 230 20.40 26.20 -10.05
CA PRO A 230 20.82 27.35 -10.84
C PRO A 230 20.14 28.65 -10.37
N GLU A 231 20.79 29.80 -10.60
CA GLU A 231 20.24 31.11 -10.22
C GLU A 231 18.82 31.36 -10.74
N SER A 232 18.50 30.81 -11.91
CA SER A 232 17.17 30.91 -12.53
C SER A 232 16.05 30.25 -11.72
N LEU A 233 16.37 29.39 -10.75
CA LEU A 233 15.42 28.69 -9.87
C LEU A 233 15.60 29.03 -8.39
N ARG A 234 16.67 29.77 -8.04
CA ARG A 234 16.94 30.16 -6.66
C ARG A 234 15.81 31.06 -6.14
N GLY A 235 15.35 30.78 -4.92
CA GLY A 235 14.30 31.57 -4.26
C GLY A 235 12.89 31.36 -4.80
N LYS A 236 12.68 30.46 -5.79
CA LYS A 236 11.33 30.11 -6.25
C LYS A 236 10.57 29.28 -5.23
N ARG A 237 9.24 29.34 -5.30
CA ARG A 237 8.33 28.51 -4.51
C ARG A 237 7.87 27.31 -5.32
N VAL A 238 7.78 26.14 -4.71
CA VAL A 238 7.16 24.95 -5.33
C VAL A 238 5.83 24.71 -4.64
N VAL A 239 4.73 24.79 -5.40
CA VAL A 239 3.37 24.66 -4.85
C VAL A 239 2.65 23.50 -5.53
N ALA A 240 2.27 22.49 -4.76
CA ALA A 240 1.45 21.38 -5.19
C ALA A 240 -0.03 21.78 -5.19
N LEU A 241 -0.74 21.65 -6.31
CA LEU A 241 -2.17 21.94 -6.36
C LEU A 241 -2.98 20.72 -5.94
N ASP A 242 -3.92 20.93 -5.02
CA ASP A 242 -4.89 19.91 -4.64
C ASP A 242 -6.17 20.08 -5.46
N LEU A 243 -6.22 19.37 -6.59
CA LEU A 243 -7.40 19.36 -7.46
C LEU A 243 -8.63 18.77 -6.75
N GLY A 244 -8.44 17.85 -5.81
CA GLY A 244 -9.52 17.25 -5.03
C GLY A 244 -10.22 18.29 -4.16
N SER A 245 -9.46 19.15 -3.47
CA SER A 245 -10.00 20.27 -2.68
C SER A 245 -10.81 21.27 -3.53
N MET A 246 -10.39 21.50 -4.78
CA MET A 246 -11.10 22.42 -5.69
C MET A 246 -12.43 21.85 -6.16
N VAL A 247 -12.52 20.53 -6.31
CA VAL A 247 -13.75 19.81 -6.67
C VAL A 247 -14.66 19.63 -5.45
N ALA A 248 -14.08 19.41 -4.27
CA ALA A 248 -14.81 19.25 -3.02
C ALA A 248 -15.65 20.50 -2.73
N GLY A 249 -16.95 20.29 -2.50
CA GLY A 249 -17.89 21.37 -2.22
C GLY A 249 -18.28 22.24 -3.41
N ALA A 250 -17.89 21.89 -4.64
CA ALA A 250 -18.45 22.51 -5.84
C ALA A 250 -19.80 21.86 -6.16
N LYS A 251 -20.90 22.64 -6.12
CA LYS A 251 -22.23 22.18 -6.54
C LYS A 251 -22.39 22.17 -8.05
N TYR A 252 -21.64 23.04 -8.72
CA TYR A 252 -21.69 23.25 -10.17
C TYR A 252 -20.29 23.28 -10.76
N ARG A 253 -20.14 22.78 -12.00
CA ARG A 253 -18.87 22.77 -12.74
C ARG A 253 -18.21 24.15 -12.86
N GLY A 254 -19.02 25.21 -12.98
CA GLY A 254 -18.52 26.58 -13.07
C GLY A 254 -17.74 27.05 -11.83
N GLU A 255 -18.08 26.54 -10.64
CA GLU A 255 -17.41 26.91 -9.39
C GLU A 255 -15.97 26.36 -9.36
N PHE A 256 -15.74 25.15 -9.87
CA PHE A 256 -14.39 24.60 -10.03
C PHE A 256 -13.56 25.43 -11.01
N GLU A 257 -14.13 25.77 -12.17
CA GLU A 257 -13.44 26.59 -13.17
C GLU A 257 -13.09 27.98 -12.63
N GLU A 258 -13.97 28.57 -11.82
CA GLU A 258 -13.72 29.86 -11.15
C GLU A 258 -12.60 29.77 -10.11
N ARG A 259 -12.60 28.72 -9.27
CA ARG A 259 -11.52 28.46 -8.29
C ARG A 259 -10.18 28.25 -8.98
N LEU A 260 -10.13 27.40 -10.01
CA LEU A 260 -8.91 27.16 -10.78
C LEU A 260 -8.42 28.44 -11.48
N LYS A 261 -9.34 29.25 -12.01
CA LYS A 261 -9.00 30.52 -12.62
C LYS A 261 -8.41 31.51 -11.62
N ALA A 262 -8.93 31.56 -10.39
CA ALA A 262 -8.35 32.37 -9.31
C ALA A 262 -6.91 31.93 -8.98
N VAL A 263 -6.69 30.63 -8.81
CA VAL A 263 -5.35 30.06 -8.57
C VAL A 263 -4.37 30.36 -9.71
N LEU A 264 -4.78 30.13 -10.96
CA LEU A 264 -3.96 30.41 -12.14
C LEU A 264 -3.64 31.91 -12.28
N LYS A 265 -4.59 32.79 -11.94
CA LYS A 265 -4.38 34.24 -11.94
C LYS A 265 -3.31 34.63 -10.91
N GLU A 266 -3.40 34.12 -9.68
CA GLU A 266 -2.42 34.37 -8.61
C GLU A 266 -1.01 33.88 -9.01
N ILE A 267 -0.90 32.70 -9.64
CA ILE A 267 0.37 32.18 -10.17
C ILE A 267 0.95 33.10 -11.25
N THR A 268 0.10 33.66 -12.12
CA THR A 268 0.53 34.59 -13.18
C THR A 268 1.01 35.92 -12.62
N GLU A 269 0.29 36.45 -11.63
CA GLU A 269 0.64 37.69 -10.93
C GLU A 269 1.94 37.56 -10.13
N SER A 270 2.27 36.34 -9.70
CA SER A 270 3.56 36.00 -9.07
C SER A 270 4.77 36.05 -10.04
N ALA A 271 4.58 36.47 -11.29
CA ALA A 271 5.64 36.73 -12.27
C ALA A 271 6.68 35.61 -12.44
N GLY A 272 6.23 34.35 -12.31
CA GLY A 272 7.08 33.16 -12.45
C GLY A 272 7.93 32.81 -11.23
N GLU A 273 7.68 33.41 -10.06
CA GLU A 273 8.27 33.00 -8.77
C GLU A 273 7.74 31.65 -8.28
N VAL A 274 6.57 31.23 -8.76
CA VAL A 274 5.91 29.97 -8.40
C VAL A 274 6.16 28.92 -9.49
N ILE A 275 6.56 27.71 -9.06
CA ILE A 275 6.58 26.49 -9.84
C ILE A 275 5.42 25.63 -9.36
N THR A 276 4.47 25.36 -10.25
CA THR A 276 3.27 24.60 -9.93
C THR A 276 3.52 23.10 -10.09
N PHE A 277 3.19 22.29 -9.10
CA PHE A 277 3.13 20.84 -9.23
C PHE A 277 1.69 20.38 -9.36
N ILE A 278 1.42 19.54 -10.36
CA ILE A 278 0.11 18.90 -10.56
C ILE A 278 0.34 17.40 -10.65
N ASP A 279 -0.12 16.67 -9.63
CA ASP A 279 -0.21 15.22 -9.71
C ASP A 279 -1.38 14.82 -10.62
N GLU A 280 -1.26 13.65 -11.25
CA GLU A 280 -2.23 13.14 -12.22
C GLU A 280 -2.61 14.19 -13.29
N LEU A 281 -1.61 14.79 -13.93
CA LEU A 281 -1.75 15.87 -14.94
C LEU A 281 -2.78 15.56 -16.04
N HIS A 282 -3.01 14.29 -16.37
CA HIS A 282 -3.98 13.89 -17.37
C HIS A 282 -5.44 14.23 -16.98
N THR A 283 -5.76 14.32 -15.69
CA THR A 283 -7.12 14.62 -15.18
C THR A 283 -7.62 15.99 -15.64
N ILE A 284 -6.72 16.96 -15.77
CA ILE A 284 -7.03 18.33 -16.21
C ILE A 284 -6.94 18.54 -17.73
N VAL A 285 -6.27 17.63 -18.45
CA VAL A 285 -5.98 17.76 -19.90
C VAL A 285 -6.85 16.84 -20.77
N GLY A 286 -7.24 15.66 -20.26
CA GLY A 286 -7.63 14.51 -21.07
C GLY A 286 -9.13 14.23 -21.25
N ALA A 287 -9.99 15.02 -20.61
CA ALA A 287 -11.41 14.74 -20.45
C ALA A 287 -12.31 14.85 -21.70
N GLY A 288 -11.83 15.47 -22.78
CA GLY A 288 -12.68 15.97 -23.86
C GLY A 288 -13.09 14.97 -24.96
N ALA A 289 -12.62 13.72 -24.94
CA ALA A 289 -12.75 12.84 -26.10
C ALA A 289 -13.79 11.70 -25.98
N SER A 290 -14.22 11.28 -24.78
CA SER A 290 -15.01 10.04 -24.65
C SER A 290 -15.82 9.86 -23.34
N GLY A 291 -16.50 10.89 -22.83
CA GLY A 291 -17.44 10.67 -21.71
C GLY A 291 -18.05 11.95 -21.15
N GLU A 292 -19.35 11.91 -20.85
CA GLU A 292 -20.18 13.02 -20.31
C GLU A 292 -19.80 13.51 -18.89
N GLY A 293 -18.57 13.26 -18.40
CA GLY A 293 -18.27 13.36 -16.97
C GLY A 293 -16.96 14.03 -16.54
N ALA A 294 -16.08 14.48 -17.44
CA ALA A 294 -14.73 14.93 -17.03
C ALA A 294 -14.46 16.43 -17.33
N MET A 295 -13.63 17.03 -16.48
CA MET A 295 -13.32 18.46 -16.39
C MET A 295 -12.27 18.86 -17.43
N ASP A 296 -12.57 19.78 -18.36
CA ASP A 296 -11.60 20.24 -19.39
C ASP A 296 -10.98 21.58 -19.00
N ALA A 297 -10.04 21.52 -18.06
CA ALA A 297 -9.23 22.66 -17.66
C ALA A 297 -8.07 22.96 -18.64
N GLY A 298 -7.84 22.08 -19.63
CA GLY A 298 -6.75 22.20 -20.60
C GLY A 298 -6.83 23.51 -21.40
N ASN A 299 -8.03 24.01 -21.70
CA ASN A 299 -8.23 25.27 -22.42
C ASN A 299 -7.78 26.50 -21.61
N MET A 300 -7.79 26.44 -20.27
CA MET A 300 -7.31 27.53 -19.41
C MET A 300 -5.79 27.56 -19.31
N ILE A 301 -5.16 26.38 -19.29
CA ILE A 301 -3.72 26.23 -19.05
C ILE A 301 -2.89 26.40 -20.33
N LYS A 302 -3.40 25.94 -21.49
CA LYS A 302 -2.70 26.02 -22.80
C LYS A 302 -2.19 27.43 -23.14
N PRO A 303 -2.99 28.51 -23.04
CA PRO A 303 -2.52 29.87 -23.35
C PRO A 303 -1.39 30.33 -22.44
N MET A 304 -1.44 29.99 -21.15
CA MET A 304 -0.46 30.41 -20.15
C MET A 304 0.88 29.69 -20.34
N LEU A 305 0.84 28.38 -20.63
CA LEU A 305 2.01 27.60 -21.05
C LEU A 305 2.60 28.10 -22.37
N ALA A 306 1.75 28.58 -23.30
CA ALA A 306 2.19 29.13 -24.57
C ALA A 306 2.96 30.45 -24.40
N ARG A 307 2.51 31.31 -23.47
CA ARG A 307 3.14 32.59 -23.14
C ARG A 307 4.33 32.45 -22.17
N GLY A 308 4.48 31.29 -21.52
CA GLY A 308 5.54 31.06 -20.53
C GLY A 308 5.25 31.71 -19.17
N GLU A 309 4.00 32.13 -18.95
CA GLU A 309 3.50 32.71 -17.69
C GLU A 309 3.35 31.64 -16.61
N LEU A 310 3.08 30.39 -17.01
CA LEU A 310 2.97 29.25 -16.11
C LEU A 310 4.21 28.34 -16.25
N ARG A 311 4.89 28.08 -15.13
CA ARG A 311 5.89 27.02 -15.01
C ARG A 311 5.31 25.89 -14.17
N MET A 312 5.39 24.67 -14.67
CA MET A 312 4.84 23.53 -13.96
C MET A 312 5.68 22.26 -14.09
N VAL A 313 5.57 21.43 -13.07
CA VAL A 313 5.97 20.02 -13.06
C VAL A 313 4.69 19.19 -13.04
N GLY A 314 4.51 18.29 -14.00
CA GLY A 314 3.39 17.35 -14.01
C GLY A 314 3.83 15.94 -13.62
N ALA A 315 2.92 15.12 -13.11
CA ALA A 315 3.11 13.67 -12.97
C ALA A 315 1.95 12.90 -13.61
N THR A 316 2.23 11.77 -14.26
CA THR A 316 1.22 10.89 -14.88
C THR A 316 1.80 9.50 -15.19
N THR A 317 1.00 8.53 -15.63
CA THR A 317 1.48 7.26 -16.19
C THR A 317 1.81 7.37 -17.67
N LEU A 318 2.56 6.40 -18.20
CA LEU A 318 2.93 6.39 -19.63
C LEU A 318 1.71 6.30 -20.55
N ASP A 319 0.72 5.49 -20.17
CA ASP A 319 -0.50 5.29 -20.97
C ASP A 319 -1.35 6.56 -21.03
N GLU A 320 -1.53 7.25 -19.91
CA GLU A 320 -2.24 8.52 -19.84
C GLU A 320 -1.53 9.62 -20.62
N TYR A 321 -0.20 9.70 -20.50
CA TYR A 321 0.60 10.65 -21.27
C TYR A 321 0.37 10.47 -22.77
N ARG A 322 0.47 9.22 -23.26
CA ARG A 322 0.22 8.87 -24.67
C ARG A 322 -1.20 9.18 -25.12
N LYS A 323 -2.19 8.91 -24.27
CA LYS A 323 -3.61 9.11 -24.58
C LYS A 323 -4.02 10.58 -24.61
N HIS A 324 -3.52 11.39 -23.67
CA HIS A 324 -4.07 12.72 -23.39
C HIS A 324 -3.12 13.88 -23.67
N ILE A 325 -1.79 13.69 -23.58
CA ILE A 325 -0.82 14.78 -23.72
C ILE A 325 -0.09 14.70 -25.06
N GLU A 326 0.40 13.51 -25.44
CA GLU A 326 1.16 13.30 -26.68
C GLU A 326 0.33 13.54 -27.95
N LYS A 327 -0.98 13.24 -27.89
CA LYS A 327 -1.91 13.49 -28.99
C LYS A 327 -2.25 14.97 -29.20
N ASP A 328 -1.96 15.85 -28.25
CA ASP A 328 -2.20 17.30 -28.37
C ASP A 328 -0.90 18.05 -28.70
N PRO A 329 -0.71 18.50 -29.96
CA PRO A 329 0.51 19.19 -30.38
C PRO A 329 0.78 20.50 -29.63
N ALA A 330 -0.24 21.13 -29.03
CA ALA A 330 -0.05 22.35 -28.25
C ALA A 330 0.65 22.06 -26.93
N LEU A 331 0.31 20.94 -26.28
CA LEU A 331 0.86 20.52 -25.00
C LEU A 331 2.19 19.77 -25.16
N GLU A 332 2.29 18.87 -26.14
CA GLU A 332 3.51 18.12 -26.46
C GLU A 332 4.72 19.04 -26.74
N ARG A 333 4.47 20.22 -27.29
CA ARG A 333 5.51 21.24 -27.56
C ARG A 333 5.89 22.07 -26.33
N ARG A 334 5.20 21.91 -25.20
CA ARG A 334 5.47 22.65 -23.94
C ARG A 334 5.99 21.76 -22.83
N PHE A 335 5.68 20.47 -22.90
CA PHE A 335 6.17 19.48 -21.95
C PHE A 335 7.43 18.77 -22.42
N GLN A 336 8.24 18.34 -21.45
CA GLN A 336 9.39 17.47 -21.63
C GLN A 336 9.24 16.25 -20.75
N GLN A 337 9.31 15.07 -21.35
CA GLN A 337 9.22 13.79 -20.64
C GLN A 337 10.46 13.58 -19.76
N VAL A 338 10.22 13.12 -18.53
CA VAL A 338 11.21 12.62 -17.57
C VAL A 338 10.69 11.26 -17.08
N LEU A 339 11.33 10.18 -17.54
CA LEU A 339 10.95 8.82 -17.15
C LEU A 339 11.41 8.56 -15.71
N VAL A 340 10.52 8.01 -14.90
CA VAL A 340 10.78 7.61 -13.52
C VAL A 340 10.53 6.11 -13.42
N GLY A 341 11.61 5.36 -13.34
CA GLY A 341 11.56 3.91 -13.18
C GLY A 341 11.34 3.49 -11.72
N GLU A 342 10.80 2.29 -11.56
CA GLU A 342 10.83 1.56 -10.30
C GLU A 342 12.30 1.38 -9.85
N PRO A 343 12.65 1.70 -8.59
CA PRO A 343 13.99 1.47 -8.07
C PRO A 343 14.26 -0.03 -7.91
N SER A 344 15.53 -0.43 -7.92
CA SER A 344 15.89 -1.82 -7.62
C SER A 344 15.60 -2.16 -6.14
N PRO A 345 15.52 -3.46 -5.77
CA PRO A 345 15.44 -3.85 -4.36
C PRO A 345 16.59 -3.26 -3.52
N GLU A 346 17.81 -3.21 -4.06
CA GLU A 346 18.97 -2.62 -3.39
C GLU A 346 18.81 -1.11 -3.16
N ASP A 347 18.38 -0.38 -4.19
CA ASP A 347 18.09 1.06 -4.08
C ASP A 347 16.95 1.31 -3.08
N THR A 348 15.95 0.43 -3.06
CA THR A 348 14.82 0.52 -2.13
C THR A 348 15.28 0.31 -0.69
N VAL A 349 16.21 -0.61 -0.42
CA VAL A 349 16.84 -0.72 0.91
C VAL A 349 17.55 0.59 1.28
N GLY A 350 18.22 1.24 0.33
CA GLY A 350 18.80 2.57 0.54
C GLY A 350 17.76 3.63 0.92
N ILE A 351 16.61 3.65 0.23
CA ILE A 351 15.47 4.53 0.53
C ILE A 351 14.94 4.25 1.93
N LEU A 352 14.65 2.98 2.26
CA LEU A 352 14.16 2.57 3.56
C LEU A 352 15.11 2.93 4.70
N ARG A 353 16.43 2.80 4.48
CA ARG A 353 17.45 3.21 5.46
C ARG A 353 17.42 4.70 5.74
N GLY A 354 17.19 5.53 4.73
CA GLY A 354 17.06 6.98 4.92
C GLY A 354 15.75 7.40 5.57
N LEU A 355 14.68 6.62 5.40
CA LEU A 355 13.39 6.85 6.06
C LEU A 355 13.31 6.25 7.47
N LYS A 356 14.19 5.30 7.79
CA LYS A 356 14.18 4.51 9.02
C LYS A 356 13.99 5.36 10.28
N GLU A 357 14.80 6.41 10.46
CA GLU A 357 14.76 7.22 11.69
C GLU A 357 13.38 7.88 11.89
N ARG A 358 12.74 8.36 10.80
CA ARG A 358 11.40 8.97 10.88
C ARG A 358 10.33 7.97 11.29
N TYR A 359 10.32 6.78 10.70
CA TYR A 359 9.36 5.73 11.08
C TYR A 359 9.58 5.21 12.50
N GLU A 360 10.83 5.07 12.94
CA GLU A 360 11.14 4.70 14.32
C GLU A 360 10.61 5.74 15.31
N VAL A 361 10.78 7.03 15.02
CA VAL A 361 10.27 8.13 15.86
C VAL A 361 8.74 8.16 15.86
N HIS A 362 8.12 8.07 14.68
CA HIS A 362 6.66 8.14 14.54
C HIS A 362 5.94 7.03 15.30
N HIS A 363 6.41 5.78 15.15
CA HIS A 363 5.82 4.62 15.81
C HIS A 363 6.36 4.35 17.21
N GLY A 364 7.50 4.95 17.57
CA GLY A 364 8.17 4.67 18.84
C GLY A 364 8.65 3.21 18.96
N VAL A 365 9.15 2.65 17.85
CA VAL A 365 9.74 1.30 17.78
C VAL A 365 11.12 1.36 17.13
N ARG A 366 11.90 0.28 17.21
CA ARG A 366 13.16 0.15 16.47
C ARG A 366 12.96 -0.71 15.23
N ILE A 367 13.62 -0.37 14.12
CA ILE A 367 13.52 -1.14 12.88
C ILE A 367 14.90 -1.71 12.54
N THR A 368 15.01 -3.02 12.50
CA THR A 368 16.29 -3.67 12.17
C THR A 368 16.64 -3.51 10.69
N ASP A 369 17.94 -3.51 10.35
CA ASP A 369 18.35 -3.44 8.93
C ASP A 369 17.88 -4.68 8.15
N ALA A 370 17.85 -5.83 8.82
CA ALA A 370 17.32 -7.07 8.25
C ALA A 370 15.83 -6.97 7.89
N ALA A 371 15.02 -6.25 8.69
CA ALA A 371 13.62 -5.97 8.36
C ALA A 371 13.49 -5.12 7.08
N LEU A 372 14.36 -4.13 6.88
CA LEU A 372 14.35 -3.29 5.66
C LEU A 372 14.69 -4.12 4.41
N VAL A 373 15.70 -5.00 4.52
CA VAL A 373 16.06 -5.94 3.45
C VAL A 373 14.91 -6.89 3.16
N ALA A 374 14.27 -7.44 4.19
CA ALA A 374 13.10 -8.30 4.05
C ALA A 374 11.94 -7.55 3.38
N ALA A 375 11.64 -6.31 3.77
CA ALA A 375 10.55 -5.52 3.21
C ALA A 375 10.76 -5.26 1.71
N ALA A 376 11.96 -4.86 1.30
CA ALA A 376 12.29 -4.68 -0.12
C ALA A 376 12.19 -6.01 -0.90
N THR A 377 12.81 -7.07 -0.39
CA THR A 377 12.91 -8.37 -1.10
C THR A 377 11.56 -9.09 -1.19
N LEU A 378 10.82 -9.16 -0.08
CA LEU A 378 9.53 -9.86 -0.02
C LEU A 378 8.45 -9.10 -0.78
N SER A 379 8.43 -7.75 -0.71
CA SER A 379 7.46 -6.97 -1.48
C SER A 379 7.72 -7.05 -2.99
N ASP A 380 8.99 -7.05 -3.42
CA ASP A 380 9.34 -7.26 -4.82
C ASP A 380 8.85 -8.63 -5.33
N ARG A 381 9.10 -9.67 -4.54
CA ARG A 381 8.78 -11.05 -4.92
C ARG A 381 7.29 -11.38 -4.88
N TYR A 382 6.59 -11.00 -3.81
CA TYR A 382 5.23 -11.49 -3.53
C TYR A 382 4.13 -10.46 -3.78
N ILE A 383 4.46 -9.16 -3.86
CA ILE A 383 3.48 -8.08 -4.10
C ILE A 383 3.72 -7.49 -5.50
N THR A 384 3.26 -8.20 -6.53
CA THR A 384 3.51 -7.84 -7.94
C THR A 384 2.57 -6.78 -8.52
N ALA A 385 1.47 -6.47 -7.84
CA ALA A 385 0.48 -5.49 -8.31
C ALA A 385 0.82 -4.04 -7.95
N ARG A 386 1.84 -3.83 -7.12
CA ARG A 386 2.35 -2.53 -6.67
C ARG A 386 3.84 -2.43 -6.99
N PHE A 387 4.34 -1.21 -7.01
CA PHE A 387 5.72 -0.90 -7.39
C PHE A 387 6.53 -0.43 -6.18
N LEU A 388 7.83 -0.72 -6.19
CA LEU A 388 8.80 -0.13 -5.27
C LEU A 388 8.93 1.38 -5.55
N PRO A 389 9.27 2.20 -4.54
CA PRO A 389 9.52 1.83 -3.14
C PRO A 389 8.24 1.75 -2.28
N ASP A 390 7.10 2.24 -2.78
CA ASP A 390 5.83 2.38 -2.03
C ASP A 390 5.42 1.13 -1.26
N LYS A 391 5.35 -0.03 -1.94
CA LYS A 391 4.96 -1.29 -1.28
C LYS A 391 5.90 -1.73 -0.15
N ALA A 392 7.18 -1.37 -0.22
CA ALA A 392 8.15 -1.74 0.81
C ALA A 392 8.08 -0.79 2.01
N ILE A 393 7.86 0.49 1.75
CA ILE A 393 7.62 1.50 2.80
C ILE A 393 6.37 1.14 3.60
N ASP A 394 5.29 0.81 2.91
CA ASP A 394 4.01 0.41 3.50
C ASP A 394 4.13 -0.86 4.37
N LEU A 395 4.95 -1.84 3.97
CA LEU A 395 5.23 -3.01 4.80
C LEU A 395 5.98 -2.66 6.09
N VAL A 396 6.96 -1.75 6.03
CA VAL A 396 7.70 -1.31 7.21
C VAL A 396 6.79 -0.52 8.15
N ASP A 397 5.96 0.35 7.58
CA ASP A 397 4.98 1.16 8.32
C ASP A 397 3.95 0.28 9.06
N GLU A 398 3.36 -0.68 8.35
CA GLU A 398 2.38 -1.62 8.92
C GLU A 398 3.02 -2.54 9.98
N ALA A 399 4.25 -3.03 9.74
CA ALA A 399 4.96 -3.85 10.73
C ALA A 399 5.31 -3.05 11.99
N ALA A 400 5.72 -1.79 11.84
CA ALA A 400 5.99 -0.88 12.96
C ALA A 400 4.73 -0.52 13.75
N SER A 401 3.64 -0.19 13.05
CA SER A 401 2.33 0.09 13.64
C SER A 401 1.79 -1.11 14.42
N ARG A 402 1.89 -2.32 13.85
CA ARG A 402 1.47 -3.55 14.52
C ARG A 402 2.27 -3.82 15.80
N LEU A 403 3.60 -3.72 15.74
CA LEU A 403 4.45 -3.88 16.92
C LEU A 403 4.11 -2.84 17.98
N ARG A 404 3.83 -1.59 17.57
CA ARG A 404 3.42 -0.53 18.49
C ARG A 404 2.11 -0.87 19.20
N MET A 405 1.12 -1.38 18.48
CA MET A 405 -0.13 -1.85 19.08
C MET A 405 0.10 -2.97 20.09
N GLU A 406 1.04 -3.88 19.83
CA GLU A 406 1.41 -4.96 20.76
C GLU A 406 2.06 -4.41 22.05
N ILE A 407 2.97 -3.42 21.93
CA ILE A 407 3.60 -2.74 23.07
C ILE A 407 2.57 -2.00 23.94
N ASP A 408 1.61 -1.31 23.31
CA ASP A 408 0.56 -0.58 24.03
C ASP A 408 -0.51 -1.49 24.62
N SER A 409 -0.61 -2.72 24.14
CA SER A 409 -1.54 -3.74 24.64
C SER A 409 -0.97 -4.48 25.85
N ARG A 410 -1.87 -5.10 26.62
CA ARG A 410 -1.47 -5.96 27.73
C ARG A 410 -0.98 -7.31 27.20
N PRO A 411 0.21 -7.79 27.61
CA PRO A 411 0.73 -9.10 27.24
C PRO A 411 -0.22 -10.25 27.61
N VAL A 412 -0.17 -11.32 26.82
CA VAL A 412 -1.05 -12.50 26.97
C VAL A 412 -0.82 -13.19 28.32
N GLU A 413 0.41 -13.18 28.81
CA GLU A 413 0.80 -13.70 30.13
C GLU A 413 0.06 -12.96 31.26
N ILE A 414 -0.09 -11.64 31.14
CA ILE A 414 -0.82 -10.83 32.12
C ILE A 414 -2.33 -11.06 32.02
N ASP A 415 -2.88 -11.07 30.80
CA ASP A 415 -4.31 -11.31 30.57
C ASP A 415 -4.75 -12.71 31.06
N THR A 416 -3.94 -13.74 30.84
CA THR A 416 -4.22 -15.11 31.31
C THR A 416 -4.25 -15.20 32.83
N VAL A 417 -3.26 -14.63 33.54
CA VAL A 417 -3.23 -14.63 35.00
C VAL A 417 -4.35 -13.77 35.58
N GLU A 418 -4.64 -12.60 35.01
CA GLU A 418 -5.74 -11.75 35.49
C GLU A 418 -7.10 -12.43 35.35
N ARG A 419 -7.36 -13.11 34.22
CA ARG A 419 -8.59 -13.90 34.04
C ARG A 419 -8.70 -15.03 35.07
N ALA A 420 -7.58 -15.64 35.45
CA ALA A 420 -7.54 -16.65 36.51
C ALA A 420 -7.87 -16.04 37.88
N VAL A 421 -7.24 -14.92 38.23
CA VAL A 421 -7.52 -14.15 39.46
C VAL A 421 -9.00 -13.79 39.53
N ARG A 422 -9.57 -13.19 38.48
CA ARG A 422 -10.99 -12.79 38.44
C ARG A 422 -11.93 -13.98 38.64
N ARG A 423 -11.60 -15.15 38.09
CA ARG A 423 -12.39 -16.38 38.26
C ARG A 423 -12.39 -16.83 39.72
N LEU A 424 -11.21 -16.85 40.34
CA LEU A 424 -11.04 -17.22 41.75
C LEU A 424 -11.75 -16.21 42.67
N GLU A 425 -11.72 -14.91 42.38
CA GLU A 425 -12.47 -13.89 43.13
C GLU A 425 -13.99 -14.12 43.08
N ILE A 426 -14.52 -14.52 41.92
CA ILE A 426 -15.95 -14.85 41.79
C ILE A 426 -16.30 -16.10 42.61
N GLU A 427 -15.44 -17.13 42.57
CA GLU A 427 -15.62 -18.36 43.36
C GLU A 427 -15.49 -18.10 44.87
N GLU A 428 -14.56 -17.22 45.29
CA GLU A 428 -14.43 -16.75 46.68
C GLU A 428 -15.74 -16.10 47.17
N MET A 429 -16.29 -15.14 46.41
CA MET A 429 -17.54 -14.46 46.76
C MET A 429 -18.76 -15.39 46.84
N ALA A 430 -18.74 -16.50 46.09
CA ALA A 430 -19.78 -17.51 46.14
C ALA A 430 -19.63 -18.38 47.41
N LEU A 431 -18.43 -18.87 47.69
CA LEU A 431 -18.14 -19.76 48.82
C LEU A 431 -18.19 -19.04 50.18
N GLU A 432 -17.95 -17.73 50.24
CA GLU A 432 -18.08 -16.93 51.46
C GLU A 432 -19.50 -16.95 52.05
N LYS A 433 -20.52 -17.25 51.24
CA LYS A 433 -21.92 -17.31 51.66
C LYS A 433 -22.35 -18.70 52.15
N GLU A 434 -21.50 -19.70 51.96
CA GLU A 434 -21.79 -21.10 52.30
C GLU A 434 -21.34 -21.44 53.73
N SER A 435 -22.06 -22.36 54.37
CA SER A 435 -21.91 -22.64 55.81
C SER A 435 -21.38 -24.03 56.15
N ASP A 436 -21.36 -24.95 55.18
CA ASP A 436 -20.89 -26.32 55.35
C ASP A 436 -19.36 -26.42 55.48
N ALA A 437 -18.88 -27.51 56.08
CA ALA A 437 -17.47 -27.70 56.38
C ALA A 437 -16.61 -27.84 55.11
N ALA A 438 -17.13 -28.49 54.06
CA ALA A 438 -16.38 -28.71 52.82
C ALA A 438 -16.17 -27.40 52.05
N SER A 439 -17.18 -26.53 52.00
CA SER A 439 -17.08 -25.19 51.39
C SER A 439 -16.09 -24.30 52.14
N LYS A 440 -16.01 -24.40 53.47
CA LYS A 440 -15.02 -23.66 54.28
C LYS A 440 -13.59 -24.12 54.01
N ASP A 441 -13.36 -25.43 53.92
CA ASP A 441 -12.04 -25.98 53.60
C ASP A 441 -11.61 -25.61 52.17
N ARG A 442 -12.55 -25.64 51.21
CA ARG A 442 -12.32 -25.18 49.83
C ARG A 442 -12.01 -23.69 49.77
N LEU A 443 -12.70 -22.86 50.53
CA LEU A 443 -12.45 -21.42 50.61
C LEU A 443 -11.04 -21.10 51.12
N VAL A 444 -10.53 -21.85 52.11
CA VAL A 444 -9.16 -21.68 52.60
C VAL A 444 -8.13 -22.02 51.51
N ALA A 445 -8.30 -23.14 50.82
CA ALA A 445 -7.41 -23.52 49.71
C ALA A 445 -7.47 -22.51 48.56
N LEU A 446 -8.68 -22.05 48.20
CA LEU A 446 -8.90 -21.07 47.14
C LEU A 446 -8.27 -19.71 47.46
N ARG A 447 -8.34 -19.25 48.71
CA ARG A 447 -7.68 -18.01 49.13
C ARG A 447 -6.16 -18.07 49.04
N ALA A 448 -5.58 -19.24 49.30
CA ALA A 448 -4.14 -19.45 49.11
C ALA A 448 -3.77 -19.37 47.62
N GLU A 449 -4.54 -20.04 46.74
CA GLU A 449 -4.34 -20.01 45.29
C GLU A 449 -4.55 -18.59 44.71
N LEU A 450 -5.57 -17.86 45.20
CA LEU A 450 -5.84 -16.48 44.81
C LEU A 450 -4.69 -15.53 45.24
N ALA A 451 -4.12 -15.73 46.42
CA ALA A 451 -2.99 -14.94 46.90
C ALA A 451 -1.75 -15.17 46.01
N GLU A 452 -1.44 -16.42 45.68
CA GLU A 452 -0.36 -16.78 44.76
C GLU A 452 -0.55 -16.15 43.38
N LYS A 453 -1.75 -16.27 42.79
CA LYS A 453 -2.06 -15.68 41.48
C LYS A 453 -2.05 -14.14 41.48
N ARG A 454 -2.43 -13.50 42.58
CA ARG A 454 -2.32 -12.03 42.73
C ARG A 454 -0.87 -11.56 42.82
N GLU A 455 -0.01 -12.30 43.51
CA GLU A 455 1.42 -12.01 43.59
C GLU A 455 2.07 -12.16 42.21
N GLU A 456 1.76 -13.24 41.48
CA GLU A 456 2.17 -13.46 40.10
C GLU A 456 1.72 -12.31 39.17
N LEU A 457 0.44 -11.92 39.24
CA LEU A 457 -0.10 -10.80 38.46
C LEU A 457 0.60 -9.47 38.78
N SER A 458 0.85 -9.20 40.06
CA SER A 458 1.53 -7.97 40.50
C SER A 458 2.97 -7.92 39.99
N ALA A 459 3.69 -9.04 40.05
CA ALA A 459 5.06 -9.14 39.55
C ALA A 459 5.13 -8.91 38.04
N LEU A 460 4.25 -9.58 37.26
CA LEU A 460 4.19 -9.41 35.81
C LEU A 460 3.77 -7.99 35.42
N THR A 461 2.80 -7.40 36.12
CA THR A 461 2.34 -6.01 35.85
C THR A 461 3.44 -4.99 36.14
N ALA A 462 4.16 -5.14 37.25
CA ALA A 462 5.28 -4.24 37.58
C ALA A 462 6.41 -4.34 36.55
N ARG A 463 6.72 -5.55 36.09
CA ARG A 463 7.70 -5.79 35.02
C ARG A 463 7.28 -5.09 33.72
N TRP A 464 6.04 -5.31 33.28
CA TRP A 464 5.49 -4.67 32.07
C TRP A 464 5.51 -3.13 32.16
N GLN A 465 5.13 -2.55 33.30
CA GLN A 465 5.16 -1.09 33.49
C GLN A 465 6.59 -0.52 33.42
N ASN A 466 7.58 -1.24 33.97
CA ASN A 466 8.98 -0.82 33.90
C ASN A 466 9.52 -0.90 32.47
N GLU A 467 9.24 -1.98 31.75
CA GLU A 467 9.64 -2.16 30.35
C GLU A 467 8.98 -1.09 29.46
N LYS A 468 7.66 -0.88 29.59
CA LYS A 468 6.94 0.17 28.87
C LYS A 468 7.50 1.56 29.15
N GLY A 469 7.79 1.89 30.41
CA GLY A 469 8.38 3.18 30.77
C GLY A 469 9.77 3.41 30.17
N ALA A 470 10.58 2.35 30.04
CA ALA A 470 11.88 2.43 29.39
C ALA A 470 11.75 2.75 27.88
N ILE A 471 10.79 2.11 27.20
CA ILE A 471 10.47 2.38 25.79
C ILE A 471 10.02 3.84 25.60
N GLU A 472 9.09 4.31 26.43
CA GLU A 472 8.57 5.69 26.37
C GLU A 472 9.68 6.72 26.57
N SER A 473 10.57 6.51 27.55
CA SER A 473 11.72 7.41 27.78
C SER A 473 12.68 7.45 26.59
N THR A 474 12.92 6.30 25.94
CA THR A 474 13.79 6.19 24.76
C THR A 474 13.18 6.94 23.56
N ARG A 475 11.86 6.86 23.41
CA ARG A 475 11.11 7.60 22.39
C ARG A 475 11.23 9.11 22.59
N GLU A 476 10.98 9.61 23.81
CA GLU A 476 11.09 11.04 24.11
C GLU A 476 12.49 11.59 23.79
N LEU A 477 13.54 10.82 24.11
CA LEU A 477 14.92 11.19 23.76
C LEU A 477 15.14 11.23 22.24
N LYS A 478 14.60 10.28 21.47
CA LYS A 478 14.68 10.29 20.00
C LYS A 478 13.93 11.47 19.37
N GLU A 479 12.72 11.77 19.85
CA GLU A 479 11.93 12.92 19.39
C GLU A 479 12.68 14.25 19.63
N GLN A 480 13.27 14.42 20.82
CA GLN A 480 14.08 15.59 21.14
C GLN A 480 15.34 15.67 20.27
N LEU A 481 16.01 14.53 20.03
CA LEU A 481 17.20 14.48 19.19
C LEU A 481 16.90 14.92 17.75
N GLU A 482 15.80 14.43 17.18
CA GLU A 482 15.37 14.78 15.82
C GLU A 482 14.99 16.26 15.71
N GLN A 483 14.26 16.79 16.71
CA GLN A 483 13.96 18.22 16.77
C GLN A 483 15.24 19.06 16.80
N LEU A 484 16.23 18.70 17.63
CA LEU A 484 17.49 19.44 17.71
C LEU A 484 18.34 19.32 16.43
N ARG A 485 18.31 18.17 15.75
CA ARG A 485 18.95 18.00 14.43
C ARG A 485 18.33 18.93 13.40
N GLY A 486 16.99 18.97 13.32
CA GLY A 486 16.27 19.91 12.46
C GLY A 486 16.56 21.38 12.79
N GLU A 487 16.58 21.75 14.08
CA GLU A 487 16.98 23.10 14.52
C GLU A 487 18.42 23.43 14.14
N SER A 488 19.35 22.48 14.25
CA SER A 488 20.75 22.67 13.89
C SER A 488 20.92 22.93 12.39
N GLU A 489 20.23 22.15 11.55
CA GLU A 489 20.25 22.35 10.10
C GLU A 489 19.62 23.69 9.70
N ARG A 490 18.55 24.09 10.38
CA ARG A 490 17.91 25.40 10.18
C ARG A 490 18.84 26.55 10.54
N ALA A 491 19.50 26.47 11.70
CA ALA A 491 20.47 27.47 12.15
C ALA A 491 21.67 27.58 11.19
N GLU A 492 22.18 26.46 10.68
CA GLU A 492 23.25 26.43 9.69
C GLU A 492 22.82 27.11 8.37
N ARG A 493 21.58 26.86 7.91
CA ARG A 493 21.01 27.49 6.72
C ARG A 493 20.77 28.99 6.89
N ASP A 494 20.26 29.42 8.04
CA ASP A 494 19.95 30.82 8.35
C ASP A 494 21.21 31.65 8.67
N GLY A 495 22.38 31.00 8.74
CA GLY A 495 23.67 31.63 9.02
C GLY A 495 23.92 31.90 10.51
N ASP A 496 23.09 31.37 11.40
CA ASP A 496 23.31 31.38 12.85
C ASP A 496 24.28 30.27 13.25
N LEU A 497 25.55 30.48 12.88
CA LEU A 497 26.64 29.53 13.17
C LEU A 497 26.87 29.33 14.68
N GLY A 498 26.48 30.31 15.51
CA GLY A 498 26.58 30.21 16.97
C GLY A 498 25.62 29.18 17.53
N ARG A 499 24.33 29.28 17.15
CA ARG A 499 23.30 28.31 17.54
C ARG A 499 23.56 26.93 16.96
N ALA A 500 23.97 26.83 15.69
CA ALA A 500 24.33 25.56 15.07
C ALA A 500 25.48 24.86 15.81
N ALA A 501 26.52 25.60 16.21
CA ALA A 501 27.63 25.03 16.96
C ALA A 501 27.24 24.57 18.38
N GLU A 502 26.40 25.35 19.10
CA GLU A 502 25.87 24.98 20.40
C GLU A 502 25.08 23.65 20.34
N LEU A 503 24.24 23.50 19.32
CA LEU A 503 23.44 22.30 19.12
C LEU A 503 24.31 21.10 18.74
N ARG A 504 25.16 21.25 17.71
CA ARG A 504 25.96 20.16 17.11
C ARG A 504 27.06 19.64 18.04
N TYR A 505 27.66 20.50 18.86
CA TYR A 505 28.77 20.11 19.74
C TYR A 505 28.41 20.10 21.23
N GLY A 506 27.23 20.57 21.61
CA GLY A 506 26.74 20.57 22.99
C GLY A 506 25.59 19.62 23.20
N ARG A 507 24.37 20.05 22.83
CA ARG A 507 23.13 19.35 23.19
C ARG A 507 22.91 18.03 22.45
N ILE A 508 23.19 17.97 21.15
CA ILE A 508 23.00 16.75 20.34
C ILE A 508 23.89 15.60 20.87
N PRO A 509 25.22 15.78 21.07
CA PRO A 509 26.06 14.72 21.64
C PRO A 509 25.66 14.29 23.05
N GLN A 510 25.09 15.20 23.85
CA GLN A 510 24.58 14.87 25.18
C GLN A 510 23.37 13.94 25.09
N LEU A 511 22.37 14.28 24.25
CA LEU A 511 21.19 13.44 24.03
C LEU A 511 21.56 12.09 23.40
N GLU A 512 22.52 12.06 22.46
CA GLU A 512 23.01 10.80 21.88
C GLU A 512 23.62 9.88 22.95
N LYS A 513 24.34 10.45 23.92
CA LYS A 513 24.90 9.70 25.05
C LYS A 513 23.83 9.20 26.01
N GLU A 514 22.82 10.03 26.31
CA GLU A 514 21.68 9.66 27.15
C GLU A 514 20.86 8.54 26.49
N LEU A 515 20.58 8.66 25.19
CA LEU A 515 19.90 7.64 24.39
C LEU A 515 20.68 6.32 24.34
N ALA A 516 22.00 6.37 24.13
CA ALA A 516 22.84 5.17 24.14
C ALA A 516 22.81 4.46 25.50
N SER A 517 22.87 5.22 26.60
CA SER A 517 22.79 4.66 27.96
C SER A 517 21.42 4.03 28.26
N ALA A 518 20.33 4.66 27.82
CA ALA A 518 18.97 4.13 27.97
C ALA A 518 18.80 2.83 27.19
N THR A 519 19.28 2.79 25.93
CA THR A 519 19.22 1.62 25.04
C THR A 519 20.03 0.45 25.59
N GLU A 520 21.24 0.69 26.12
CA GLU A 520 22.10 -0.37 26.66
C GLU A 520 21.50 -1.00 27.94
N THR A 521 20.76 -0.22 28.73
CA THR A 521 20.09 -0.72 29.93
C THR A 521 18.93 -1.66 29.58
N ALA A 522 18.18 -1.35 28.52
CA ALA A 522 17.10 -2.19 28.02
C ALA A 522 17.60 -3.53 27.45
N GLN A 523 18.76 -3.54 26.76
CA GLN A 523 19.31 -4.73 26.12
C GLN A 523 19.92 -5.78 27.08
N ARG A 524 20.18 -5.46 28.35
CA ARG A 524 20.82 -6.39 29.31
C ARG A 524 19.85 -7.39 29.96
N VAL A 525 18.57 -7.37 29.61
CA VAL A 525 17.57 -8.26 30.15
C VAL A 525 17.33 -9.38 29.14
N ASP A 526 17.84 -10.59 29.42
CA ASP A 526 17.77 -11.75 28.50
C ASP A 526 16.34 -12.31 28.30
N ASP A 527 15.40 -11.88 29.12
CA ASP A 527 13.99 -12.26 29.07
C ASP A 527 13.22 -10.93 28.99
N VAL A 528 12.68 -10.56 27.84
CA VAL A 528 11.94 -9.29 27.65
C VAL A 528 10.48 -9.63 27.40
N MET A 529 9.56 -9.03 28.14
CA MET A 529 8.11 -9.28 27.96
C MET A 529 7.56 -8.54 26.74
N LEU A 530 8.16 -7.39 26.40
CA LEU A 530 7.80 -6.60 25.23
C LEU A 530 8.87 -6.66 24.13
N LYS A 531 8.44 -6.96 22.91
CA LYS A 531 9.29 -6.84 21.73
C LYS A 531 9.33 -5.38 21.28
N GLU A 532 10.53 -4.82 21.13
CA GLU A 532 10.75 -3.40 20.78
C GLU A 532 11.26 -3.19 19.36
N GLU A 533 11.66 -4.28 18.69
CA GLU A 533 12.30 -4.23 17.37
C GLU A 533 11.48 -4.94 16.30
N VAL A 534 11.25 -4.26 15.17
CA VAL A 534 10.72 -4.84 13.94
C VAL A 534 11.85 -5.63 13.25
N GLY A 535 11.63 -6.93 13.13
CA GLY A 535 12.50 -7.89 12.47
C GLY A 535 11.95 -8.40 11.13
N PRO A 536 12.69 -9.29 10.45
CA PRO A 536 12.22 -9.95 9.22
C PRO A 536 10.90 -10.69 9.39
N ASP A 537 10.70 -11.31 10.56
CA ASP A 537 9.50 -12.10 10.86
C ASP A 537 8.24 -11.25 10.88
N ASP A 538 8.32 -10.03 11.45
CA ASP A 538 7.18 -9.10 11.50
C ASP A 538 6.78 -8.66 10.09
N VAL A 539 7.77 -8.38 9.24
CA VAL A 539 7.54 -8.04 7.83
C VAL A 539 6.92 -9.23 7.09
N ALA A 540 7.44 -10.44 7.28
CA ALA A 540 6.91 -11.64 6.66
C ALA A 540 5.47 -11.94 7.10
N ASP A 541 5.13 -11.68 8.36
CA ASP A 541 3.76 -11.79 8.87
C ASP A 541 2.79 -10.81 8.20
N VAL A 542 3.23 -9.56 7.94
CA VAL A 542 2.42 -8.59 7.20
C VAL A 542 2.23 -9.05 5.74
N VAL A 543 3.30 -9.47 5.08
CA VAL A 543 3.21 -10.02 3.70
C VAL A 543 2.32 -11.26 3.68
N SER A 544 2.39 -12.11 4.70
CA SER A 544 1.53 -13.29 4.86
C SER A 544 0.06 -12.91 4.95
N ALA A 545 -0.28 -11.87 5.72
CA ALA A 545 -1.64 -11.37 5.82
C ALA A 545 -2.17 -10.82 4.49
N TRP A 546 -1.32 -10.17 3.69
CA TRP A 546 -1.71 -9.59 2.40
C TRP A 546 -1.84 -10.63 1.29
N THR A 547 -0.99 -11.66 1.29
CA THR A 547 -0.84 -12.63 0.18
C THR A 547 -1.48 -13.98 0.48
N GLY A 548 -1.68 -14.32 1.76
CA GLY A 548 -2.11 -15.64 2.22
C GLY A 548 -1.01 -16.71 2.24
N ILE A 549 0.23 -16.36 1.87
CA ILE A 549 1.38 -17.29 1.88
C ILE A 549 1.95 -17.35 3.31
N PRO A 550 2.23 -18.53 3.90
CA PRO A 550 2.72 -18.60 5.28
C PRO A 550 4.10 -17.96 5.49
N ALA A 551 4.25 -17.12 6.54
CA ALA A 551 5.50 -16.40 6.85
C ALA A 551 6.73 -17.31 6.98
N GLY A 552 6.59 -18.47 7.64
CA GLY A 552 7.68 -19.44 7.79
C GLY A 552 8.23 -19.98 6.46
N ARG A 553 7.42 -19.99 5.38
CA ARG A 553 7.90 -20.37 4.03
C ARG A 553 8.63 -19.22 3.33
N MET A 554 8.32 -17.96 3.66
CA MET A 554 8.96 -16.78 3.08
C MET A 554 10.36 -16.53 3.67
N LEU A 555 10.52 -16.85 4.95
CA LEU A 555 11.77 -16.65 5.71
C LEU A 555 12.81 -17.75 5.47
N GLU A 556 12.40 -18.87 4.85
CA GLU A 556 13.33 -19.92 4.46
C GLU A 556 14.31 -19.41 3.39
N GLY A 557 15.61 -19.47 3.68
CA GLY A 557 16.64 -19.10 2.72
C GLY A 557 16.51 -19.89 1.42
N GLU A 558 16.48 -19.19 0.28
CA GLU A 558 16.23 -19.77 -1.04
C GLU A 558 17.17 -20.95 -1.36
N THR A 559 18.42 -20.87 -0.92
CA THR A 559 19.39 -21.97 -1.09
C THR A 559 18.97 -23.24 -0.35
N ALA A 560 18.53 -23.14 0.91
CA ALA A 560 18.12 -24.30 1.71
C ALA A 560 16.84 -24.94 1.14
N LYS A 561 15.91 -24.09 0.66
CA LYS A 561 14.71 -24.53 -0.05
C LYS A 561 15.10 -25.33 -1.29
N LEU A 562 15.89 -24.75 -2.19
CA LEU A 562 16.28 -25.39 -3.47
C LEU A 562 17.10 -26.68 -3.31
N LEU A 563 17.88 -26.83 -2.24
CA LEU A 563 18.63 -28.05 -1.96
C LEU A 563 17.72 -29.24 -1.63
N ARG A 564 16.53 -29.01 -1.06
CA ARG A 564 15.54 -30.05 -0.73
C ARG A 564 14.46 -30.24 -1.81
N MET A 565 14.61 -29.57 -2.95
CA MET A 565 13.61 -29.56 -4.02
C MET A 565 13.27 -30.96 -4.54
N GLU A 566 14.25 -31.85 -4.67
CA GLU A 566 14.00 -33.22 -5.16
C GLU A 566 13.12 -34.02 -4.20
N ASP A 567 13.38 -33.90 -2.89
CA ASP A 567 12.62 -34.60 -1.85
C ASP A 567 11.17 -34.07 -1.79
N GLU A 568 11.01 -32.75 -1.80
CA GLU A 568 9.71 -32.09 -1.74
C GLU A 568 8.84 -32.37 -2.98
N LEU A 569 9.44 -32.33 -4.18
CA LEU A 569 8.74 -32.72 -5.40
C LEU A 569 8.45 -34.23 -5.44
N GLY A 570 9.37 -35.05 -4.93
CA GLY A 570 9.25 -36.51 -4.88
C GLY A 570 8.13 -37.00 -3.96
N HIS A 571 7.80 -36.26 -2.89
CA HIS A 571 6.63 -36.56 -2.05
C HIS A 571 5.30 -36.49 -2.81
N ARG A 572 5.22 -35.66 -3.85
CA ARG A 572 4.01 -35.46 -4.66
C ARG A 572 4.05 -36.23 -5.98
N VAL A 573 5.22 -36.36 -6.59
CA VAL A 573 5.43 -36.98 -7.90
C VAL A 573 6.08 -38.35 -7.75
N VAL A 574 5.25 -39.39 -7.78
CA VAL A 574 5.67 -40.77 -7.53
C VAL A 574 6.31 -41.41 -8.77
N GLY A 575 7.46 -42.06 -8.59
CA GLY A 575 8.09 -42.92 -9.62
C GLY A 575 8.84 -42.21 -10.74
N GLN A 576 8.87 -40.87 -10.73
CA GLN A 576 9.49 -40.07 -11.80
C GLN A 576 10.78 -39.36 -11.33
N THR A 577 11.64 -40.09 -10.62
CA THR A 577 12.85 -39.54 -9.99
C THR A 577 13.79 -38.87 -10.98
N GLU A 578 13.94 -39.43 -12.19
CA GLU A 578 14.78 -38.81 -13.23
C GLU A 578 14.20 -37.46 -13.70
N ALA A 579 12.88 -37.37 -13.87
CA ALA A 579 12.21 -36.13 -14.23
C ALA A 579 12.32 -35.06 -13.14
N VAL A 580 12.12 -35.46 -11.89
CA VAL A 580 12.27 -34.57 -10.73
C VAL A 580 13.70 -34.04 -10.63
N ARG A 581 14.72 -34.89 -10.79
CA ARG A 581 16.12 -34.48 -10.76
C ARG A 581 16.45 -33.51 -11.90
N ALA A 582 16.09 -33.84 -13.14
CA ALA A 582 16.39 -33.02 -14.31
C ALA A 582 15.84 -31.59 -14.17
N VAL A 583 14.60 -31.45 -13.71
CA VAL A 583 13.99 -30.15 -13.46
C VAL A 583 14.67 -29.43 -12.28
N SER A 584 14.90 -30.13 -11.18
CA SER A 584 15.52 -29.52 -9.98
C SER A 584 16.92 -28.99 -10.29
N ASP A 585 17.71 -29.72 -11.07
CA ASP A 585 19.04 -29.29 -11.53
C ASP A 585 18.99 -28.04 -12.41
N ALA A 586 18.06 -27.98 -13.36
CA ALA A 586 17.89 -26.82 -14.23
C ALA A 586 17.48 -25.56 -13.44
N VAL A 587 16.52 -25.70 -12.51
CA VAL A 587 16.08 -24.60 -11.64
C VAL A 587 17.24 -24.13 -10.74
N ARG A 588 18.02 -25.06 -10.15
CA ARG A 588 19.21 -24.70 -9.37
C ARG A 588 20.25 -23.95 -10.19
N ARG A 589 20.51 -24.36 -11.45
CA ARG A 589 21.44 -23.65 -12.35
C ARG A 589 20.98 -22.22 -12.64
N ALA A 590 19.68 -22.03 -12.90
CA ALA A 590 19.13 -20.69 -13.12
C ALA A 590 19.25 -19.81 -11.87
N ARG A 591 18.90 -20.35 -10.70
CA ARG A 591 18.96 -19.61 -9.42
C ARG A 591 20.39 -19.33 -8.93
N ALA A 592 21.34 -20.17 -9.31
CA ALA A 592 22.76 -19.93 -9.03
C ALA A 592 23.41 -18.92 -9.99
N GLY A 593 22.67 -18.34 -10.95
CA GLY A 593 23.21 -17.42 -11.96
C GLY A 593 24.17 -18.09 -12.95
N ILE A 594 24.09 -19.42 -13.08
CA ILE A 594 24.93 -20.21 -14.00
C ILE A 594 24.28 -20.27 -15.39
N ALA A 595 22.94 -20.25 -15.45
CA ALA A 595 22.20 -20.18 -16.71
C ALA A 595 22.19 -18.75 -17.29
N ASP A 596 21.87 -18.64 -18.58
CA ASP A 596 21.74 -17.34 -19.25
C ASP A 596 20.57 -16.54 -18.67
N GLU A 597 20.85 -15.32 -18.18
CA GLU A 597 19.86 -14.42 -17.58
C GLU A 597 18.77 -13.96 -18.57
N ASN A 598 19.02 -14.06 -19.87
CA ASN A 598 18.05 -13.71 -20.90
C ASN A 598 17.13 -14.87 -21.27
N ARG A 599 17.19 -16.01 -20.61
CA ARG A 599 16.31 -17.16 -20.89
C ARG A 599 15.33 -17.41 -19.75
N PRO A 600 14.22 -18.15 -19.99
CA PRO A 600 13.33 -18.57 -18.92
C PRO A 600 14.10 -19.36 -17.85
N THR A 601 13.57 -19.38 -16.62
CA THR A 601 14.18 -20.08 -15.48
C THR A 601 14.35 -21.59 -15.74
N GLY A 602 13.51 -22.16 -16.60
CA GLY A 602 13.69 -23.50 -17.12
C GLY A 602 12.71 -23.80 -18.25
N SER A 603 13.11 -24.65 -19.18
CA SER A 603 12.33 -25.04 -20.35
C SER A 603 12.44 -26.54 -20.61
N PHE A 604 11.32 -27.26 -20.53
CA PHE A 604 11.30 -28.71 -20.56
C PHE A 604 10.28 -29.26 -21.53
N LEU A 605 10.65 -30.32 -22.26
CA LEU A 605 9.71 -31.15 -23.01
C LEU A 605 9.51 -32.48 -22.28
N PHE A 606 8.34 -32.65 -21.68
CA PHE A 606 7.91 -33.85 -20.97
C PHE A 606 7.23 -34.83 -21.94
N LEU A 607 7.90 -35.97 -22.16
CA LEU A 607 7.46 -37.05 -23.03
C LEU A 607 6.98 -38.23 -22.19
N GLY A 608 5.91 -38.90 -22.60
CA GLY A 608 5.50 -40.14 -21.93
C GLY A 608 4.01 -40.44 -22.06
N PRO A 609 3.54 -41.56 -21.49
CA PRO A 609 2.13 -41.91 -21.49
C PRO A 609 1.25 -40.87 -20.78
N THR A 610 -0.06 -40.92 -20.98
CA THR A 610 -0.98 -40.04 -20.23
C THR A 610 -1.16 -40.54 -18.80
N GLY A 611 -1.32 -39.61 -17.86
CA GLY A 611 -1.65 -39.95 -16.47
C GLY A 611 -0.51 -40.54 -15.62
N VAL A 612 0.75 -40.38 -16.03
CA VAL A 612 1.95 -40.84 -15.27
C VAL A 612 2.61 -39.78 -14.40
N GLY A 613 2.13 -38.52 -14.45
CA GLY A 613 2.63 -37.44 -13.57
C GLY A 613 3.17 -36.18 -14.25
N LYS A 614 3.15 -36.08 -15.59
CA LYS A 614 3.65 -34.89 -16.33
C LYS A 614 3.06 -33.56 -15.85
N THR A 615 1.74 -33.46 -15.81
CA THR A 615 1.02 -32.28 -15.29
C THR A 615 1.18 -32.11 -13.78
N GLU A 616 1.33 -33.22 -13.05
CA GLU A 616 1.47 -33.19 -11.60
C GLU A 616 2.83 -32.61 -11.20
N LEU A 617 3.89 -32.92 -11.94
CA LEU A 617 5.20 -32.29 -11.75
C LEU A 617 5.16 -30.78 -12.02
N ALA A 618 4.47 -30.33 -13.08
CA ALA A 618 4.30 -28.91 -13.35
C ALA A 618 3.57 -28.17 -12.19
N LYS A 619 2.55 -28.80 -11.61
CA LYS A 619 1.82 -28.29 -10.44
C LYS A 619 2.66 -28.27 -9.18
N ALA A 620 3.39 -29.35 -8.92
CA ALA A 620 4.31 -29.46 -7.79
C ALA A 620 5.41 -28.39 -7.88
N LEU A 621 5.91 -28.10 -9.08
CA LEU A 621 6.87 -27.02 -9.33
C LEU A 621 6.28 -25.65 -9.05
N ALA A 622 5.04 -25.39 -9.49
CA ALA A 622 4.35 -24.13 -9.23
C ALA A 622 4.17 -23.90 -7.73
N GLU A 623 3.68 -24.92 -7.01
CA GLU A 623 3.54 -24.87 -5.56
C GLU A 623 4.88 -24.71 -4.85
N PHE A 624 5.92 -25.44 -5.27
CA PHE A 624 7.22 -25.40 -4.61
C PHE A 624 7.93 -24.05 -4.80
N LEU A 625 7.98 -23.54 -6.03
CA LEU A 625 8.75 -22.33 -6.35
C LEU A 625 8.00 -21.03 -6.06
N PHE A 626 6.68 -21.05 -6.26
CA PHE A 626 5.84 -19.85 -6.17
C PHE A 626 4.83 -19.92 -5.01
N ASP A 627 4.90 -20.96 -4.18
CA ASP A 627 4.05 -21.16 -3.00
C ASP A 627 2.54 -21.20 -3.31
N ASP A 628 2.17 -21.39 -4.59
CA ASP A 628 0.78 -21.44 -5.09
C ASP A 628 0.67 -22.41 -6.29
N GLU A 629 -0.11 -23.50 -6.17
CA GLU A 629 -0.40 -24.40 -7.30
C GLU A 629 -1.11 -23.67 -8.45
N ARG A 630 -1.82 -22.56 -8.17
CA ARG A 630 -2.47 -21.72 -9.18
C ARG A 630 -1.51 -20.75 -9.86
N ALA A 631 -0.25 -20.68 -9.45
CA ALA A 631 0.82 -20.03 -10.21
C ALA A 631 1.25 -20.90 -11.41
N MET A 632 0.25 -21.37 -12.17
CA MET A 632 0.42 -22.15 -13.38
C MET A 632 -0.59 -21.68 -14.42
N VAL A 633 -0.09 -21.30 -15.59
CA VAL A 633 -0.90 -20.99 -16.78
C VAL A 633 -0.92 -22.22 -17.67
N ARG A 634 -2.07 -22.89 -17.75
CA ARG A 634 -2.26 -24.04 -18.63
C ARG A 634 -2.86 -23.62 -19.96
N ILE A 635 -2.23 -24.01 -21.06
CA ILE A 635 -2.69 -23.75 -22.41
C ILE A 635 -2.77 -25.07 -23.18
N ASP A 636 -3.97 -25.43 -23.62
CA ASP A 636 -4.22 -26.62 -24.43
C ASP A 636 -3.86 -26.33 -25.90
N MET A 637 -2.84 -27.00 -26.44
CA MET A 637 -2.38 -26.77 -27.80
C MET A 637 -3.28 -27.33 -28.87
N SER A 638 -4.26 -28.18 -28.53
CA SER A 638 -5.28 -28.62 -29.47
C SER A 638 -6.16 -27.46 -29.95
N GLU A 639 -6.36 -26.42 -29.12
CA GLU A 639 -7.06 -25.19 -29.49
C GLU A 639 -6.26 -24.28 -30.45
N TYR A 640 -4.96 -24.60 -30.64
CA TYR A 640 -3.99 -23.82 -31.40
C TYR A 640 -3.49 -24.54 -32.66
N SER A 641 -4.29 -25.48 -33.18
CA SER A 641 -3.96 -26.28 -34.37
C SER A 641 -4.09 -25.51 -35.70
N GLU A 642 -4.84 -24.41 -35.72
CA GLU A 642 -5.08 -23.59 -36.91
C GLU A 642 -4.28 -22.29 -36.88
N LYS A 643 -3.76 -21.84 -38.04
CA LYS A 643 -2.89 -20.65 -38.11
C LYS A 643 -3.46 -19.37 -37.47
N HIS A 644 -4.75 -19.10 -37.63
CA HIS A 644 -5.37 -17.88 -37.10
C HIS A 644 -5.58 -17.92 -35.57
N SER A 645 -5.58 -19.11 -34.97
CA SER A 645 -5.70 -19.26 -33.52
C SER A 645 -4.43 -18.83 -32.78
N VAL A 646 -3.26 -18.90 -33.43
CA VAL A 646 -1.95 -18.46 -32.88
C VAL A 646 -1.97 -16.99 -32.47
N ALA A 647 -2.68 -16.14 -33.22
CA ALA A 647 -2.84 -14.72 -32.87
C ALA A 647 -3.56 -14.52 -31.53
N ARG A 648 -4.41 -15.46 -31.08
CA ARG A 648 -5.05 -15.38 -29.75
C ARG A 648 -4.07 -15.65 -28.60
N LEU A 649 -2.99 -16.39 -28.86
CA LEU A 649 -1.96 -16.70 -27.86
C LEU A 649 -1.17 -15.44 -27.50
N VAL A 650 -0.75 -14.68 -28.51
CA VAL A 650 0.14 -13.51 -28.38
C VAL A 650 -0.63 -12.19 -28.31
N GLY A 651 -1.79 -12.12 -28.96
CA GLY A 651 -2.61 -10.92 -29.11
C GLY A 651 -2.77 -10.57 -30.59
N ALA A 652 -3.99 -10.20 -31.01
CA ALA A 652 -4.25 -9.85 -32.39
C ALA A 652 -3.56 -8.52 -32.77
N PRO A 653 -3.02 -8.37 -33.99
CA PRO A 653 -2.45 -7.12 -34.46
C PRO A 653 -3.54 -6.04 -34.71
N PRO A 654 -3.18 -4.75 -34.82
CA PRO A 654 -4.13 -3.68 -35.08
C PRO A 654 -4.99 -3.95 -36.33
N GLY A 655 -6.32 -3.83 -36.18
CA GLY A 655 -7.29 -4.04 -37.27
C GLY A 655 -7.96 -5.41 -37.32
N TYR A 656 -7.65 -6.32 -36.38
CA TYR A 656 -8.29 -7.64 -36.23
C TYR A 656 -9.20 -7.71 -35.00
N VAL A 657 -10.24 -8.55 -35.07
CA VAL A 657 -11.17 -8.78 -33.94
C VAL A 657 -10.39 -9.33 -32.74
N GLY A 658 -10.52 -8.69 -31.58
CA GLY A 658 -9.78 -9.06 -30.36
C GLY A 658 -8.51 -8.24 -30.10
N TYR A 659 -8.24 -7.19 -30.88
CA TYR A 659 -7.10 -6.27 -30.69
C TYR A 659 -7.01 -5.69 -29.26
N ASP A 660 -8.15 -5.35 -28.65
CA ASP A 660 -8.19 -4.74 -27.31
C ASP A 660 -8.06 -5.74 -26.15
N ALA A 661 -8.12 -7.06 -26.42
CA ALA A 661 -8.20 -8.09 -25.38
C ALA A 661 -6.83 -8.63 -24.90
N GLY A 662 -5.73 -8.26 -25.57
CA GLY A 662 -4.40 -8.85 -25.34
C GLY A 662 -4.33 -10.35 -25.71
N GLY A 663 -3.15 -10.96 -25.61
CA GLY A 663 -2.98 -12.39 -25.85
C GLY A 663 -3.20 -13.23 -24.60
N GLN A 664 -3.70 -14.46 -24.74
CA GLN A 664 -3.94 -15.36 -23.61
C GLN A 664 -2.64 -15.67 -22.84
N LEU A 665 -1.51 -15.86 -23.53
CA LEU A 665 -0.22 -16.12 -22.91
C LEU A 665 0.43 -14.83 -22.42
N THR A 666 0.47 -13.80 -23.26
CA THR A 666 1.15 -12.53 -22.97
C THR A 666 0.51 -11.80 -21.79
N GLU A 667 -0.83 -11.74 -21.70
CA GLU A 667 -1.50 -11.11 -20.56
C GLU A 667 -1.38 -11.95 -19.28
N ALA A 668 -1.42 -13.27 -19.37
CA ALA A 668 -1.30 -14.13 -18.20
C ALA A 668 0.09 -13.98 -17.54
N VAL A 669 1.16 -14.00 -18.35
CA VAL A 669 2.53 -13.82 -17.85
C VAL A 669 2.80 -12.38 -17.44
N ARG A 670 2.27 -11.38 -18.16
CA ARG A 670 2.38 -9.97 -17.75
C ARG A 670 1.77 -9.71 -16.37
N ARG A 671 0.64 -10.35 -16.05
CA ARG A 671 -0.03 -10.22 -14.75
C ARG A 671 0.66 -11.01 -13.64
N ARG A 672 1.28 -12.13 -13.99
CA ARG A 672 2.02 -13.01 -13.06
C ARG A 672 3.33 -13.50 -13.72
N PRO A 673 4.42 -12.71 -13.62
CA PRO A 673 5.70 -13.06 -14.23
C PRO A 673 6.37 -14.31 -13.62
N TYR A 674 6.08 -14.58 -12.35
CA TYR A 674 6.51 -15.78 -11.62
C TYR A 674 5.45 -16.88 -11.75
N THR A 675 5.56 -17.70 -12.79
CA THR A 675 4.55 -18.72 -13.09
C THR A 675 5.12 -19.88 -13.90
N VAL A 676 4.52 -21.06 -13.75
CA VAL A 676 4.75 -22.19 -14.64
C VAL A 676 3.81 -22.09 -15.84
N VAL A 677 4.33 -22.02 -17.04
CA VAL A 677 3.53 -22.07 -18.28
C VAL A 677 3.52 -23.49 -18.81
N LEU A 678 2.38 -24.15 -18.72
CA LEU A 678 2.18 -25.52 -19.18
C LEU A 678 1.49 -25.52 -20.55
N PHE A 679 2.22 -25.91 -21.59
CA PHE A 679 1.69 -26.18 -22.92
C PHE A 679 1.35 -27.67 -23.03
N ASP A 680 0.06 -28.00 -23.07
CA ASP A 680 -0.41 -29.38 -23.11
C ASP A 680 -0.66 -29.86 -24.55
N GLU A 681 -0.33 -31.13 -24.82
CA GLU A 681 -0.47 -31.78 -26.14
C GLU A 681 0.23 -31.03 -27.28
N VAL A 682 1.48 -30.61 -27.07
CA VAL A 682 2.21 -29.73 -28.01
C VAL A 682 2.37 -30.31 -29.41
N GLU A 683 2.30 -31.63 -29.59
CA GLU A 683 2.29 -32.25 -30.92
C GLU A 683 1.09 -31.86 -31.80
N LYS A 684 0.02 -31.31 -31.21
CA LYS A 684 -1.18 -30.85 -31.92
C LYS A 684 -1.13 -29.38 -32.36
N ALA A 685 -0.15 -28.62 -31.87
CA ALA A 685 -0.01 -27.20 -32.17
C ALA A 685 0.34 -26.95 -33.65
N HIS A 686 -0.10 -25.81 -34.18
CA HIS A 686 0.37 -25.33 -35.46
C HIS A 686 1.87 -24.95 -35.40
N PRO A 687 2.67 -25.19 -36.47
CA PRO A 687 4.10 -24.87 -36.50
C PRO A 687 4.48 -23.43 -36.07
N ASP A 688 3.69 -22.42 -36.50
CA ASP A 688 3.89 -21.00 -36.15
C ASP A 688 3.89 -20.72 -34.62
N VAL A 689 3.32 -21.62 -33.79
CA VAL A 689 3.41 -21.53 -32.32
C VAL A 689 4.86 -21.71 -31.86
N PHE A 690 5.60 -22.66 -32.44
CA PHE A 690 6.99 -22.90 -32.05
C PHE A 690 7.92 -21.77 -32.47
N ASP A 691 7.63 -21.12 -33.60
CA ASP A 691 8.38 -19.94 -34.03
C ASP A 691 8.19 -18.78 -33.03
N THR A 692 6.99 -18.67 -32.44
CA THR A 692 6.71 -17.71 -31.36
C THR A 692 7.44 -18.10 -30.06
N LEU A 693 7.43 -19.39 -29.69
CA LEU A 693 8.11 -19.87 -28.48
C LEU A 693 9.63 -19.79 -28.58
N LEU A 694 10.22 -19.89 -29.77
CA LEU A 694 11.67 -19.70 -29.97
C LEU A 694 12.13 -18.33 -29.47
N GLN A 695 11.36 -17.27 -29.72
CA GLN A 695 11.67 -15.94 -29.21
C GLN A 695 11.72 -15.93 -27.67
N VAL A 696 10.78 -16.64 -27.02
CA VAL A 696 10.74 -16.76 -25.57
C VAL A 696 11.92 -17.56 -25.03
N LEU A 697 12.29 -18.65 -25.70
CA LEU A 697 13.38 -19.54 -25.29
C LEU A 697 14.77 -18.91 -25.49
N ASP A 698 14.91 -17.98 -26.44
CA ASP A 698 16.16 -17.31 -26.79
C ASP A 698 16.35 -15.99 -26.02
N ASP A 699 15.34 -15.11 -26.03
CA ASP A 699 15.44 -13.75 -25.51
C ASP A 699 14.66 -13.55 -24.19
N GLY A 700 13.96 -14.58 -23.71
CA GLY A 700 13.22 -14.53 -22.44
C GLY A 700 12.12 -13.48 -22.46
N ARG A 701 11.68 -13.06 -23.65
CA ARG A 701 10.74 -11.96 -23.87
C ARG A 701 9.86 -12.27 -25.06
N LEU A 702 8.62 -11.78 -25.01
CA LEU A 702 7.66 -11.90 -26.11
C LEU A 702 7.00 -10.57 -26.37
N THR A 703 6.96 -10.13 -27.63
CA THR A 703 6.25 -8.92 -28.01
C THR A 703 4.82 -9.26 -28.40
N ASP A 704 3.85 -8.62 -27.74
CA ASP A 704 2.43 -8.84 -28.02
C ASP A 704 1.95 -8.14 -29.31
N GLY A 705 0.70 -8.39 -29.71
CA GLY A 705 0.10 -7.77 -30.90
C GLY A 705 -0.03 -6.23 -30.84
N GLN A 706 0.15 -5.62 -29.66
CA GLN A 706 0.13 -4.16 -29.44
C GLN A 706 1.55 -3.56 -29.42
N GLY A 707 2.59 -4.37 -29.58
CA GLY A 707 3.99 -3.95 -29.53
C GLY A 707 4.56 -3.82 -28.10
N ARG A 708 3.87 -4.34 -27.09
CA ARG A 708 4.34 -4.37 -25.70
C ARG A 708 5.18 -5.62 -25.50
N THR A 709 6.37 -5.47 -24.92
CA THR A 709 7.25 -6.59 -24.59
C THR A 709 6.92 -7.14 -23.21
N VAL A 710 6.62 -8.44 -23.13
CA VAL A 710 6.36 -9.19 -21.90
C VAL A 710 7.60 -9.99 -21.52
N ASP A 711 7.94 -9.99 -20.24
CA ASP A 711 9.11 -10.68 -19.69
C ASP A 711 8.77 -12.11 -19.23
N PHE A 712 9.56 -13.08 -19.67
CA PHE A 712 9.44 -14.52 -19.38
C PHE A 712 10.65 -15.07 -18.60
N ARG A 713 11.65 -14.26 -18.26
CA ARG A 713 12.87 -14.73 -17.56
C ARG A 713 12.57 -15.41 -16.22
N ASN A 714 11.49 -15.00 -15.55
CA ASN A 714 11.02 -15.58 -14.29
C ASN A 714 9.98 -16.72 -14.45
N THR A 715 9.79 -17.22 -15.68
CA THR A 715 8.84 -18.30 -15.97
C THR A 715 9.54 -19.65 -16.11
N ILE A 716 8.80 -20.73 -15.85
CA ILE A 716 9.19 -22.09 -16.24
C ILE A 716 8.26 -22.56 -17.34
N LEU A 717 8.82 -22.95 -18.48
CA LEU A 717 8.07 -23.48 -19.62
C LEU A 717 8.07 -25.00 -19.56
N VAL A 718 6.89 -25.59 -19.44
CA VAL A 718 6.69 -27.03 -19.48
C VAL A 718 5.85 -27.37 -20.70
N LEU A 719 6.39 -28.18 -21.60
CA LEU A 719 5.71 -28.68 -22.78
C LEU A 719 5.41 -30.17 -22.57
N THR A 720 4.16 -30.60 -22.63
CA THR A 720 3.80 -32.02 -22.48
C THR A 720 3.39 -32.62 -23.82
N SER A 721 3.93 -33.80 -24.11
CA SER A 721 3.59 -34.55 -25.32
C SER A 721 3.43 -36.04 -25.02
N ASN A 722 2.56 -36.69 -25.78
CA ASN A 722 2.35 -38.15 -25.71
C ASN A 722 3.17 -38.90 -26.79
N LEU A 723 4.02 -38.19 -27.54
CA LEU A 723 4.90 -38.81 -28.54
C LEU A 723 5.84 -39.84 -27.93
N GLY A 724 6.11 -40.90 -28.68
CA GLY A 724 6.99 -41.98 -28.24
C GLY A 724 6.39 -42.91 -27.19
N SER A 725 5.14 -42.73 -26.75
CA SER A 725 4.52 -43.60 -25.72
C SER A 725 4.54 -45.09 -26.08
N GLN A 726 4.40 -45.45 -27.35
CA GLN A 726 4.50 -46.84 -27.81
C GLN A 726 5.90 -47.42 -27.63
N ALA A 727 6.94 -46.63 -27.91
CA ALA A 727 8.32 -47.04 -27.68
C ALA A 727 8.60 -47.18 -26.18
N ILE A 728 8.10 -46.26 -25.35
CA ILE A 728 8.26 -46.30 -23.88
C ILE A 728 7.62 -47.55 -23.26
N ALA A 729 6.51 -48.03 -23.83
CA ALA A 729 5.82 -49.23 -23.37
C ALA A 729 6.43 -50.55 -23.90
N ASP A 730 7.40 -50.49 -24.82
CA ASP A 730 8.01 -51.68 -25.41
C ASP A 730 9.01 -52.33 -24.45
N GLN A 731 8.59 -53.45 -23.85
CA GLN A 731 9.40 -54.23 -22.90
C GLN A 731 10.53 -55.03 -23.59
N SER A 732 10.57 -55.08 -24.92
CA SER A 732 11.64 -55.75 -25.66
C SER A 732 12.91 -54.91 -25.80
N LEU A 733 12.82 -53.60 -25.54
CA LEU A 733 13.91 -52.64 -25.60
C LEU A 733 14.50 -52.39 -24.21
N ASP A 734 15.83 -52.29 -24.14
CA ASP A 734 16.53 -51.76 -22.97
C ASP A 734 16.30 -50.24 -22.84
N ASP A 735 16.69 -49.65 -21.71
CA ASP A 735 16.39 -48.23 -21.43
C ASP A 735 17.07 -47.28 -22.44
N ALA A 736 18.25 -47.63 -22.93
CA ALA A 736 18.95 -46.88 -23.97
C ALA A 736 18.21 -46.96 -25.32
N GLY A 737 17.83 -48.17 -25.76
CA GLY A 737 17.05 -48.38 -26.97
C GLY A 737 15.67 -47.72 -26.92
N ARG A 738 15.02 -47.71 -25.75
CA ARG A 738 13.76 -46.97 -25.52
C ARG A 738 13.95 -45.48 -25.72
N ARG A 739 14.98 -44.88 -25.13
CA ARG A 739 15.31 -43.45 -25.30
C ARG A 739 15.57 -43.09 -26.76
N ASP A 740 16.37 -43.89 -27.46
CA ASP A 740 16.70 -43.64 -28.88
C ASP A 740 15.46 -43.71 -29.77
N ALA A 741 14.58 -44.69 -29.53
CA ALA A 741 13.32 -44.83 -30.25
C ALA A 741 12.37 -43.64 -30.01
N VAL A 742 12.27 -43.17 -28.75
CA VAL A 742 11.49 -41.96 -28.41
C VAL A 742 12.07 -40.73 -29.12
N MET A 743 13.38 -40.51 -29.03
CA MET A 743 14.04 -39.35 -29.64
C MET A 743 13.96 -39.35 -31.16
N ALA A 744 13.92 -40.53 -31.80
CA ALA A 744 13.68 -40.65 -33.23
C ALA A 744 12.31 -40.09 -33.63
N VAL A 745 11.25 -40.37 -32.85
CA VAL A 745 9.90 -39.83 -33.08
C VAL A 745 9.86 -38.32 -32.82
N VAL A 746 10.49 -37.86 -31.75
CA VAL A 746 10.55 -36.43 -31.39
C VAL A 746 11.22 -35.60 -32.49
N ARG A 747 12.35 -36.09 -33.04
CA ARG A 747 13.09 -35.44 -34.13
C ARG A 747 12.32 -35.41 -35.47
N GLN A 748 11.30 -36.25 -35.64
CA GLN A 748 10.43 -36.19 -36.82
C GLN A 748 9.35 -35.11 -36.67
N GLN A 749 8.86 -34.88 -35.45
CA GLN A 749 7.80 -33.89 -35.19
C GLN A 749 8.36 -32.47 -35.01
N PHE A 750 9.47 -32.32 -34.27
CA PHE A 750 10.02 -31.02 -33.90
C PHE A 750 11.33 -30.73 -34.63
N LYS A 751 11.51 -29.47 -35.05
CA LYS A 751 12.76 -29.02 -35.67
C LYS A 751 13.91 -29.08 -34.66
N PRO A 752 15.15 -29.42 -35.10
CA PRO A 752 16.32 -29.43 -34.21
C PRO A 752 16.57 -28.10 -33.51
N GLU A 753 16.30 -26.99 -34.19
CA GLU A 753 16.40 -25.63 -33.64
C GLU A 753 15.61 -25.48 -32.36
N PHE A 754 14.35 -25.94 -32.34
CA PHE A 754 13.49 -25.87 -31.16
C PHE A 754 14.00 -26.76 -30.02
N LEU A 755 14.38 -28.01 -30.33
CA LEU A 755 14.85 -28.96 -29.31
C LEU A 755 16.14 -28.50 -28.63
N ASN A 756 17.05 -27.85 -29.37
CA ASN A 756 18.31 -27.35 -28.84
C ASN A 756 18.13 -26.11 -27.93
N ARG A 757 16.95 -25.48 -27.92
CA ARG A 757 16.62 -24.35 -27.03
C ARG A 757 15.88 -24.77 -25.77
N LEU A 758 15.59 -26.06 -25.60
CA LEU A 758 15.10 -26.58 -24.34
C LEU A 758 16.28 -26.88 -23.42
N ASP A 759 16.09 -26.69 -22.11
CA ASP A 759 17.08 -27.09 -21.11
C ASP A 759 17.18 -28.61 -21.00
N ASP A 760 16.05 -29.30 -21.12
CA ASP A 760 16.02 -30.75 -21.14
C ASP A 760 14.79 -31.35 -21.85
N VAL A 761 14.95 -32.57 -22.36
CA VAL A 761 13.88 -33.42 -22.89
C VAL A 761 13.71 -34.61 -21.97
N VAL A 762 12.66 -34.57 -21.16
CA VAL A 762 12.46 -35.47 -20.02
C VAL A 762 11.48 -36.58 -20.40
N VAL A 763 11.90 -37.83 -20.24
CA VAL A 763 11.07 -39.01 -20.52
C VAL A 763 10.45 -39.54 -19.23
N PHE A 764 9.13 -39.67 -19.21
CA PHE A 764 8.35 -40.24 -18.13
C PHE A 764 8.05 -41.71 -18.39
N HIS A 765 8.14 -42.52 -17.35
CA HIS A 765 7.96 -43.96 -17.42
C HIS A 765 6.56 -44.38 -16.98
N ALA A 766 6.15 -45.58 -17.40
CA ALA A 766 4.93 -46.20 -16.89
C ALA A 766 5.07 -46.51 -15.40
N LEU A 767 3.98 -46.33 -14.65
CA LEU A 767 3.93 -46.55 -13.21
C LEU A 767 3.85 -48.04 -12.88
N SER A 768 4.65 -48.48 -11.92
CA SER A 768 4.57 -49.81 -11.31
C SER A 768 3.40 -49.92 -10.32
N THR A 769 3.03 -51.14 -9.95
CA THR A 769 1.97 -51.40 -8.97
C THR A 769 2.26 -50.78 -7.60
N ASP A 770 3.51 -50.78 -7.17
CA ASP A 770 3.94 -50.18 -5.91
C ASP A 770 3.79 -48.65 -5.94
N GLU A 771 4.17 -48.01 -7.05
CA GLU A 771 4.02 -46.57 -7.26
C GLU A 771 2.54 -46.17 -7.33
N LEU A 772 1.70 -46.98 -7.99
CA LEU A 772 0.25 -46.76 -8.03
C LEU A 772 -0.38 -46.85 -6.63
N THR A 773 0.10 -47.78 -5.79
CA THR A 773 -0.36 -47.93 -4.40
C THR A 773 0.03 -46.70 -3.57
N HIS A 774 1.23 -46.15 -3.77
CA HIS A 774 1.63 -44.89 -3.13
C HIS A 774 0.78 -43.70 -3.60
N ILE A 775 0.41 -43.65 -4.89
CA ILE A 775 -0.53 -42.63 -5.40
C ILE A 775 -1.92 -42.77 -4.76
N VAL A 776 -2.39 -44.00 -4.52
CA VAL A 776 -3.64 -44.25 -3.78
C VAL A 776 -3.57 -43.63 -2.38
N ASP A 777 -2.45 -43.81 -1.68
CA ASP A 777 -2.25 -43.25 -0.33
C ASP A 777 -2.38 -41.73 -0.34
N ILE A 778 -1.74 -41.06 -1.31
CA ILE A 778 -1.85 -39.61 -1.48
C ILE A 778 -3.31 -39.19 -1.68
N GLN A 779 -4.09 -39.90 -2.52
CA GLN A 779 -5.50 -39.58 -2.74
C GLN A 779 -6.38 -39.85 -1.51
N VAL A 780 -6.08 -40.93 -0.76
CA VAL A 780 -6.75 -41.26 0.50
C VAL A 780 -6.46 -40.20 1.56
N ASP A 781 -5.24 -39.68 1.64
CA ASP A 781 -4.85 -38.64 2.58
C ASP A 781 -5.58 -37.31 2.30
N VAL A 782 -5.77 -36.96 1.02
CA VAL A 782 -6.62 -35.83 0.61
C VAL A 782 -8.06 -35.99 1.13
N LEU A 783 -8.62 -37.21 1.05
CA LEU A 783 -9.94 -37.52 1.59
C LEU A 783 -9.93 -37.48 3.12
N ARG A 784 -8.92 -38.05 3.78
CA ARG A 784 -8.75 -38.06 5.25
C ARG A 784 -8.71 -36.63 5.80
N ASN A 785 -7.92 -35.75 5.19
CA ASN A 785 -7.85 -34.33 5.57
C ASN A 785 -9.21 -33.62 5.44
N ARG A 786 -10.00 -33.95 4.41
CA ARG A 786 -11.36 -33.41 4.26
C ARG A 786 -12.31 -33.92 5.35
N LEU A 787 -12.21 -35.18 5.72
CA LEU A 787 -13.04 -35.82 6.75
C LEU A 787 -12.68 -35.36 8.17
N SER A 788 -11.40 -35.07 8.43
CA SER A 788 -10.93 -34.55 9.73
C SER A 788 -11.62 -33.24 10.13
N LYS A 789 -11.97 -32.38 9.15
CA LYS A 789 -12.74 -31.14 9.36
C LYS A 789 -14.15 -31.40 9.89
N ARG A 790 -14.66 -32.62 9.72
CA ARG A 790 -15.93 -33.11 10.29
C ARG A 790 -15.72 -34.06 11.47
N ARG A 791 -14.53 -34.06 12.08
CA ARG A 791 -14.13 -34.93 13.20
C ARG A 791 -14.27 -36.42 12.88
N LEU A 792 -14.09 -36.83 11.63
CA LEU A 792 -14.11 -38.22 11.21
C LEU A 792 -12.68 -38.70 10.95
N SER A 793 -12.34 -39.89 11.45
CA SER A 793 -11.08 -40.58 11.13
C SER A 793 -11.31 -41.55 9.98
N LEU A 794 -10.34 -41.73 9.08
CA LEU A 794 -10.43 -42.65 7.94
C LEU A 794 -9.28 -43.66 7.98
N GLU A 795 -9.64 -44.93 8.17
CA GLU A 795 -8.74 -46.08 8.11
C GLU A 795 -9.02 -46.89 6.84
N VAL A 796 -7.99 -47.09 6.01
CA VAL A 796 -8.08 -47.89 4.78
C VAL A 796 -7.10 -49.05 4.92
N THR A 797 -7.60 -50.28 4.85
CA THR A 797 -6.80 -51.50 4.97
C THR A 797 -5.89 -51.69 3.76
N ASP A 798 -4.80 -52.45 3.92
CA ASP A 798 -3.86 -52.74 2.83
C ASP A 798 -4.55 -53.44 1.65
N ALA A 799 -5.48 -54.36 1.93
CA ALA A 799 -6.28 -55.03 0.91
C ALA A 799 -7.15 -54.05 0.10
N ALA A 800 -7.73 -53.04 0.75
CA ALA A 800 -8.49 -52.00 0.06
C ALA A 800 -7.59 -51.08 -0.78
N ARG A 801 -6.36 -50.79 -0.32
CA ARG A 801 -5.37 -50.00 -1.07
C ARG A 801 -4.91 -50.72 -2.33
N GLU A 802 -4.54 -51.99 -2.21
CA GLU A 802 -4.14 -52.82 -3.35
C GLU A 802 -5.28 -52.95 -4.36
N TRP A 803 -6.52 -53.13 -3.89
CA TRP A 803 -7.68 -53.16 -4.76
C TRP A 803 -7.89 -51.86 -5.53
N LEU A 804 -7.73 -50.71 -4.86
CA LEU A 804 -7.81 -49.39 -5.50
C LEU A 804 -6.68 -49.19 -6.52
N ALA A 805 -5.46 -49.65 -6.23
CA ALA A 805 -4.33 -49.56 -7.15
C ALA A 805 -4.58 -50.40 -8.42
N MET A 806 -5.05 -51.64 -8.27
CA MET A 806 -5.33 -52.55 -9.39
C MET A 806 -6.50 -52.08 -10.26
N ASN A 807 -7.59 -51.60 -9.64
CA ASN A 807 -8.81 -51.20 -10.36
C ASN A 807 -8.80 -49.73 -10.79
N GLY A 808 -7.90 -48.91 -10.25
CA GLY A 808 -7.75 -47.50 -10.60
C GLY A 808 -6.73 -47.22 -11.70
N PHE A 809 -5.94 -48.23 -12.06
CA PHE A 809 -4.98 -48.16 -13.16
C PHE A 809 -5.64 -48.49 -14.51
N ASP A 810 -5.39 -47.63 -15.49
CA ASP A 810 -5.76 -47.87 -16.87
C ASP A 810 -4.49 -47.89 -17.75
N PRO A 811 -4.24 -48.92 -18.58
CA PRO A 811 -3.05 -49.01 -19.42
C PRO A 811 -2.87 -47.83 -20.41
N VAL A 812 -3.96 -47.14 -20.76
CA VAL A 812 -3.97 -45.99 -21.69
C VAL A 812 -3.95 -44.67 -20.92
N TYR A 813 -4.70 -44.57 -19.82
CA TYR A 813 -4.92 -43.33 -19.06
C TYR A 813 -4.10 -43.21 -17.75
N GLY A 814 -3.28 -44.21 -17.41
CA GLY A 814 -2.43 -44.23 -16.23
C GLY A 814 -3.22 -44.14 -14.92
N ALA A 815 -2.74 -43.30 -14.00
CA ALA A 815 -3.35 -43.05 -12.69
C ALA A 815 -4.60 -42.13 -12.74
N ARG A 816 -5.00 -41.62 -13.92
CA ARG A 816 -6.08 -40.62 -14.04
C ARG A 816 -7.44 -41.08 -13.48
N PRO A 817 -7.85 -42.36 -13.60
CA PRO A 817 -9.10 -42.85 -13.02
C PRO A 817 -9.09 -42.96 -11.48
N LEU A 818 -7.92 -43.07 -10.84
CA LEU A 818 -7.79 -43.33 -9.40
C LEU A 818 -8.57 -42.35 -8.54
N ARG A 819 -8.45 -41.04 -8.80
CA ARG A 819 -9.15 -40.01 -8.03
C ARG A 819 -10.67 -40.20 -8.09
N ARG A 820 -11.20 -40.54 -9.28
CA ARG A 820 -12.63 -40.80 -9.48
C ARG A 820 -13.04 -42.08 -8.78
N LEU A 821 -12.21 -43.12 -8.85
CA LEU A 821 -12.44 -44.40 -8.18
C LEU A 821 -12.50 -44.25 -6.65
N VAL A 822 -11.55 -43.53 -6.05
CA VAL A 822 -11.56 -43.23 -4.60
C VAL A 822 -12.84 -42.48 -4.23
N GLN A 823 -13.25 -41.49 -5.03
CA GLN A 823 -14.48 -40.74 -4.78
C GLN A 823 -15.75 -41.61 -4.89
N SER A 824 -15.86 -42.45 -5.91
CA SER A 824 -17.05 -43.29 -6.10
C SER A 824 -17.09 -44.50 -5.16
N SER A 825 -15.95 -45.13 -4.92
CA SER A 825 -15.87 -46.36 -4.13
C SER A 825 -15.85 -46.09 -2.62
N ILE A 826 -15.24 -44.98 -2.19
CA ILE A 826 -15.21 -44.59 -0.77
C ILE A 826 -16.22 -43.47 -0.48
N GLY A 827 -16.12 -42.37 -1.22
CA GLY A 827 -16.88 -41.15 -0.95
C GLY A 827 -18.40 -41.33 -1.06
N ASP A 828 -18.88 -41.96 -2.13
CA ASP A 828 -20.32 -42.14 -2.36
C ASP A 828 -20.95 -43.12 -1.33
N GLN A 829 -20.21 -44.15 -0.90
CA GLN A 829 -20.66 -45.06 0.15
C GLN A 829 -20.68 -44.36 1.51
N LEU A 830 -19.62 -43.63 1.87
CA LEU A 830 -19.57 -42.85 3.10
C LEU A 830 -20.68 -41.79 3.16
N ALA A 831 -21.03 -41.18 2.03
CA ALA A 831 -22.15 -40.23 1.97
C ALA A 831 -23.49 -40.90 2.35
N LYS A 832 -23.73 -42.14 1.92
CA LYS A 832 -24.93 -42.92 2.30
C LYS A 832 -24.93 -43.27 3.79
N GLU A 833 -23.79 -43.67 4.34
CA GLU A 833 -23.63 -44.00 5.77
C GLU A 833 -23.82 -42.77 6.68
N LEU A 834 -23.34 -41.59 6.24
CA LEU A 834 -23.56 -40.33 6.94
C LEU A 834 -25.03 -39.89 6.90
N LEU A 835 -25.68 -39.99 5.73
CA LEU A 835 -27.08 -39.58 5.56
C LEU A 835 -28.07 -40.52 6.28
N SER A 836 -27.74 -41.81 6.36
CA SER A 836 -28.53 -42.79 7.13
C SER A 836 -28.30 -42.70 8.65
N GLY A 837 -27.28 -41.95 9.09
CA GLY A 837 -26.93 -41.76 10.49
C GLY A 837 -26.17 -42.92 11.13
N ALA A 838 -25.69 -43.87 10.32
CA ALA A 838 -24.88 -45.02 10.73
C ALA A 838 -23.44 -44.62 11.10
N VAL A 839 -22.90 -43.58 10.44
CA VAL A 839 -21.64 -42.91 10.78
C VAL A 839 -21.94 -41.52 11.31
N ARG A 840 -21.31 -41.13 12.42
CA ARG A 840 -21.50 -39.82 13.09
C ARG A 840 -20.18 -39.10 13.32
N GLU A 841 -20.24 -37.81 13.62
CA GLU A 841 -19.05 -37.04 14.01
C GLU A 841 -18.33 -37.71 15.20
N GLY A 842 -17.01 -37.81 15.12
CA GLY A 842 -16.17 -38.52 16.08
C GLY A 842 -15.90 -39.99 15.73
N ASP A 843 -16.62 -40.56 14.77
CA ASP A 843 -16.43 -41.96 14.40
C ASP A 843 -15.20 -42.19 13.52
N THR A 844 -14.63 -43.38 13.65
CA THR A 844 -13.62 -43.90 12.71
C THR A 844 -14.32 -44.68 11.61
N VAL A 845 -14.11 -44.25 10.37
CA VAL A 845 -14.60 -44.92 9.16
C VAL A 845 -13.54 -45.91 8.72
N ARG A 846 -13.90 -47.19 8.63
CA ARG A 846 -13.04 -48.25 8.11
C ARG A 846 -13.48 -48.61 6.69
N VAL A 847 -12.50 -48.67 5.79
CA VAL A 847 -12.64 -49.11 4.41
C VAL A 847 -11.91 -50.44 4.25
N ASP A 848 -12.62 -51.47 3.83
CA ASP A 848 -12.07 -52.82 3.64
C ASP A 848 -12.61 -53.48 2.37
N LEU A 849 -12.00 -54.58 1.95
CA LEU A 849 -12.48 -55.37 0.82
C LEU A 849 -13.73 -56.16 1.21
N ASP A 850 -14.74 -56.21 0.34
CA ASP A 850 -15.94 -57.01 0.59
C ASP A 850 -15.61 -58.53 0.62
N PRO A 851 -15.79 -59.22 1.77
CA PRO A 851 -15.49 -60.65 1.88
C PRO A 851 -16.42 -61.54 1.05
N SER A 852 -17.57 -61.03 0.61
CA SER A 852 -18.58 -61.81 -0.12
C SER A 852 -18.28 -61.99 -1.61
N ALA A 853 -17.23 -61.35 -2.12
CA ALA A 853 -16.86 -61.40 -3.53
C ALA A 853 -15.72 -62.39 -3.80
N ALA A 854 -16.07 -63.67 -3.96
CA ALA A 854 -15.13 -64.66 -4.48
C ALA A 854 -14.83 -64.36 -5.97
N GLY A 855 -13.58 -63.99 -6.31
CA GLY A 855 -13.10 -63.89 -7.69
C GLY A 855 -12.39 -62.60 -8.12
N GLY A 856 -12.03 -61.70 -7.20
CA GLY A 856 -11.24 -60.50 -7.54
C GLY A 856 -12.04 -59.34 -8.15
N THR A 857 -13.37 -59.44 -8.20
CA THR A 857 -14.30 -58.42 -8.71
C THR A 857 -15.17 -57.77 -7.63
N GLY A 858 -14.83 -57.99 -6.35
CA GLY A 858 -15.54 -57.42 -5.21
C GLY A 858 -15.39 -55.91 -5.08
N GLY A 859 -16.41 -55.22 -4.57
CA GLY A 859 -16.33 -53.80 -4.22
C GLY A 859 -15.65 -53.57 -2.87
N LEU A 860 -15.48 -52.30 -2.51
CA LEU A 860 -15.11 -51.90 -1.15
C LEU A 860 -16.34 -51.81 -0.26
N ILE A 861 -16.18 -52.10 1.03
CA ILE A 861 -17.16 -51.80 2.07
C ILE A 861 -16.64 -50.61 2.86
N VAL A 862 -17.50 -49.60 3.06
CA VAL A 862 -17.24 -48.43 3.88
C VAL A 862 -18.24 -48.38 5.02
N GLY A 863 -17.76 -48.32 6.26
CA GLY A 863 -18.64 -48.24 7.43
C GLY A 863 -17.92 -47.80 8.70
N LYS A 864 -18.65 -47.76 9.80
CA LYS A 864 -18.07 -47.47 11.13
C LYS A 864 -17.13 -48.61 11.54
N GLY A 865 -15.88 -48.27 11.83
CA GLY A 865 -14.90 -49.18 12.40
C GLY A 865 -15.33 -49.63 13.79
N PHE A 866 -15.43 -50.94 14.01
CA PHE A 866 -15.54 -51.48 15.36
C PHE A 866 -14.15 -51.41 16.00
N ALA A 867 -14.04 -50.79 17.18
CA ALA A 867 -12.81 -50.80 17.95
C ALA A 867 -12.38 -52.26 18.21
N HIS A 868 -11.19 -52.62 17.75
CA HIS A 868 -10.58 -53.90 18.13
C HIS A 868 -10.25 -53.84 19.63
N ASP A 869 -10.90 -54.68 20.42
CA ASP A 869 -10.44 -55.01 21.78
C ASP A 869 -9.00 -55.54 21.68
N PRO A 870 -8.05 -55.01 22.48
CA PRO A 870 -6.71 -55.57 22.54
C PRO A 870 -6.80 -56.99 23.09
N VAL A 871 -6.28 -57.92 22.30
CA VAL A 871 -6.11 -59.34 22.58
C VAL A 871 -5.73 -59.57 24.05
N ALA A 872 -6.59 -60.30 24.76
CA ALA A 872 -6.25 -60.93 26.02
C ALA A 872 -5.11 -61.93 25.77
N ILE A 873 -3.90 -61.59 26.18
CA ILE A 873 -2.79 -62.53 26.31
C ILE A 873 -3.16 -63.47 27.47
N GLY A 874 -3.66 -64.66 27.12
CA GLY A 874 -3.84 -65.77 28.04
C GLY A 874 -2.50 -66.39 28.43
N SER A 875 -2.39 -66.70 29.72
CA SER A 875 -1.35 -67.44 30.45
C SER A 875 -0.59 -68.52 29.71
#